data_AF-A8IIX4-F1
#
_entry.id   AF-A8IIX4-F1
#
_cell.length_a   1.000
_cell.length_b   1.000
_cell.length_c   1.000
_cell.angle_alpha   90.00
_cell.angle_beta   90.00
_cell.angle_gamma   90.00
#
_symmetry.space_group_name_H-M   'P 1'
#
loop_
_entity.id
_entity.type
_entity.pdbx_description
1 polymer ?
#
loop_
_entity_poly.entity_id
_entity_poly.type
_entity_poly.pdbx_seq_one_letter_code
_entity_poly.pdbx_strand_id
1 'polypeptide(L)'
;MEDGFFSKNIRAHDSENALEICQYLLASGRADLFRGQTFDWARLIPSLFRLTEEKRKFAYEELRLFSEWANGVPQMRNYHGNDDAITAIAQHYGIATSFLDVTTDPRVALAFAKSERAASDDDAVIYCFLEGALRHIEGIKIVKISVENLWRLEVQSGLFLDYITDSIVDAVKSMAIKIHFPRALRSAAETRRLYPLRKSALESVLDQWFYKRQIEGALDQFVPHVKNQVVVRRQTYPGIFRWREIPELTPEWLSKDLRWVQPPIESVRITGRPLDLKIRLQVSDPLRDAKNLRELILPAICEAFAAGRLLSFDFELSGVGKRYSKRISQIANWVWDGIRVLPYKISELASAMANMLTILSHVSKRTKHSSNLAQILFGETDIIEVAPVGGHIEAGFVSKSDLDVARNYAGGRGFTKYSLKMLTESPDILNDFITDPWLLFDFLKFKRIFIEQFVPTAIIGFWENWVDDKDEISKLRWSVPFNPALLGYVSRFQYRFSSPLAAERDVSRLVLINNDMDKDDISESFLFCMPHIMGGGGPFLLKLHGYGHDARPIWEIPDAVQRAVWIFDIGGISVLEVSSSLNSASTDDEIHADGLGAFEVWLIAKGLMEEVNGKSLGEIRPIYESFWRDLSVSNKKMEKYYKEALGREMGR
;
A
#
# COMPACT_ATOMS: atom_id res chain seq x y z
N MET A 1 -52.21 15.28 19.24
CA MET A 1 -52.34 13.95 18.63
C MET A 1 -52.18 12.95 19.76
N GLU A 2 -53.31 12.54 20.33
CA GLU A 2 -53.38 11.53 21.40
C GLU A 2 -53.35 10.10 20.83
N ASP A 3 -53.00 9.15 21.69
CA ASP A 3 -52.64 7.74 21.46
C ASP A 3 -53.64 6.91 20.63
N GLY A 4 -53.65 7.12 19.32
CA GLY A 4 -54.16 6.17 18.33
C GLY A 4 -53.04 5.26 17.82
N PHE A 5 -53.34 3.97 17.63
CA PHE A 5 -52.49 2.97 16.96
C PHE A 5 -51.76 3.60 15.76
N PHE A 6 -50.46 3.84 15.89
CA PHE A 6 -49.66 4.36 14.79
C PHE A 6 -49.56 3.26 13.72
N SER A 7 -50.07 3.53 12.52
CA SER A 7 -49.92 2.61 11.39
C SER A 7 -48.44 2.33 11.14
N LYS A 8 -48.08 1.06 10.93
CA LYS A 8 -46.71 0.68 10.51
C LYS A 8 -46.36 1.19 9.11
N ASN A 9 -47.35 1.62 8.32
CA ASN A 9 -47.14 2.25 7.02
C ASN A 9 -47.80 3.63 7.02
N ILE A 10 -46.99 4.67 6.86
CA ILE A 10 -47.38 6.07 6.86
C ILE A 10 -47.07 6.63 5.49
N ARG A 11 -47.96 7.47 4.95
CA ARG A 11 -47.72 8.19 3.70
C ARG A 11 -47.58 9.68 3.98
N ALA A 12 -46.43 10.24 3.65
CA ALA A 12 -46.16 11.67 3.66
C ALA A 12 -46.46 12.26 2.28
N HIS A 13 -46.80 13.56 2.25
CA HIS A 13 -47.13 14.24 0.99
C HIS A 13 -45.90 14.68 0.20
N ASP A 14 -44.77 14.92 0.87
CA ASP A 14 -43.48 15.25 0.26
C ASP A 14 -42.30 14.88 1.18
N SER A 15 -41.08 15.21 0.74
CA SER A 15 -39.85 14.91 1.49
C SER A 15 -39.71 15.68 2.80
N GLU A 16 -40.23 16.91 2.87
CA GLU A 16 -40.13 17.72 4.10
C GLU A 16 -41.10 17.20 5.17
N ASN A 17 -42.32 16.85 4.76
CA ASN A 17 -43.26 16.20 5.65
C ASN A 17 -42.78 14.82 6.12
N ALA A 18 -42.12 14.04 5.26
CA ALA A 18 -41.48 12.80 5.68
C ALA A 18 -40.42 13.03 6.77
N LEU A 19 -39.64 14.12 6.67
CA LEU A 19 -38.66 14.51 7.69
C LEU A 19 -39.33 14.93 8.99
N GLU A 20 -40.40 15.73 8.95
CA GLU A 20 -41.17 16.12 10.13
C GLU A 20 -41.71 14.90 10.89
N ILE A 21 -42.25 13.91 10.17
CA ILE A 21 -42.74 12.65 10.77
C ILE A 21 -41.59 11.89 11.43
N CYS A 22 -40.42 11.79 10.77
CA CYS A 22 -39.25 11.15 11.38
C CYS A 22 -38.81 11.86 12.66
N GLN A 23 -38.79 13.20 12.66
CA GLN A 23 -38.43 14.00 13.82
C GLN A 23 -39.44 13.84 14.97
N TYR A 24 -40.72 13.73 14.66
CA TYR A 24 -41.76 13.41 15.63
C TYR A 24 -41.56 12.01 16.24
N LEU A 25 -41.28 11.00 15.42
CA LEU A 25 -41.00 9.64 15.90
C LEU A 25 -39.76 9.60 16.80
N LEU A 26 -38.73 10.36 16.46
CA LEU A 26 -37.54 10.54 17.28
C LEU A 26 -37.85 11.22 18.62
N ALA A 27 -38.54 12.36 18.60
CA ALA A 27 -38.87 13.13 19.80
C ALA A 27 -39.83 12.38 20.73
N SER A 28 -40.71 11.53 20.19
CA SER A 28 -41.65 10.71 20.96
C SER A 28 -41.07 9.37 21.43
N GLY A 29 -39.79 9.07 21.11
CA GLY A 29 -39.14 7.82 21.49
C GLY A 29 -39.70 6.57 20.78
N ARG A 30 -40.39 6.75 19.66
CA ARG A 30 -40.99 5.65 18.87
C ARG A 30 -40.03 5.10 17.80
N ALA A 31 -38.99 5.85 17.46
CA ALA A 31 -37.87 5.38 16.64
C ALA A 31 -36.59 6.15 17.00
N ASP A 32 -35.44 5.51 16.92
CA ASP A 32 -34.12 6.09 17.16
C ASP A 32 -33.10 5.74 16.04
N LEU A 33 -33.47 4.83 15.13
CA LEU A 33 -32.68 4.42 13.97
C LEU A 33 -33.47 4.58 12.68
N PHE A 34 -32.82 5.08 11.64
CA PHE A 34 -33.44 5.41 10.36
C PHE A 34 -32.64 4.84 9.20
N ARG A 35 -33.33 4.41 8.13
CA ARG A 35 -32.71 4.03 6.85
C ARG A 35 -33.55 4.51 5.69
N GLY A 36 -32.97 5.37 4.86
CA GLY A 36 -33.60 5.78 3.60
C GLY A 36 -33.33 4.80 2.48
N GLN A 37 -34.33 4.59 1.63
CA GLN A 37 -34.19 3.90 0.35
C GLN A 37 -35.00 4.63 -0.72
N THR A 38 -34.47 4.64 -1.93
CA THR A 38 -35.17 5.21 -3.08
C THR A 38 -36.43 4.43 -3.45
N PHE A 39 -36.55 3.17 -3.04
CA PHE A 39 -37.69 2.27 -3.25
C PHE A 39 -37.94 1.40 -2.02
N ASP A 40 -39.18 0.97 -1.76
CA ASP A 40 -39.47 -0.11 -0.79
C ASP A 40 -39.15 -1.47 -1.40
N TRP A 41 -37.90 -1.90 -1.27
CA TRP A 41 -37.44 -3.21 -1.68
C TRP A 41 -38.14 -4.31 -0.91
N ALA A 42 -38.54 -5.41 -1.58
CA ALA A 42 -39.24 -6.54 -0.95
C ALA A 42 -38.53 -7.05 0.32
N ARG A 43 -37.20 -7.19 0.28
CA ARG A 43 -36.35 -7.62 1.40
C ARG A 43 -35.38 -6.52 1.81
N LEU A 44 -35.23 -6.31 3.12
CA LEU A 44 -34.23 -5.39 3.68
C LEU A 44 -32.96 -6.16 4.05
N ILE A 45 -32.18 -6.49 3.03
CA ILE A 45 -31.07 -7.45 3.11
C ILE A 45 -29.70 -6.75 2.94
N PRO A 46 -28.67 -7.07 3.75
CA PRO A 46 -27.30 -6.63 3.56
C PRO A 46 -26.71 -6.96 2.19
N SER A 47 -25.60 -6.31 1.81
CA SER A 47 -24.99 -6.51 0.49
C SER A 47 -24.45 -7.92 0.29
N LEU A 48 -23.86 -8.54 1.32
CA LEU A 48 -23.28 -9.89 1.25
C LEU A 48 -24.32 -10.97 0.91
N PHE A 49 -25.51 -10.89 1.52
CA PHE A 49 -26.56 -11.89 1.32
C PHE A 49 -27.35 -11.70 0.01
N ARG A 50 -27.09 -10.63 -0.75
CA ARG A 50 -27.60 -10.45 -2.12
C ARG A 50 -26.77 -11.20 -3.16
N LEU A 51 -25.58 -11.67 -2.79
CA LEU A 51 -24.64 -12.32 -3.70
C LEU A 51 -24.93 -13.82 -3.86
N THR A 52 -24.56 -14.36 -5.02
CA THR A 52 -24.47 -15.81 -5.25
C THR A 52 -23.40 -16.42 -4.32
N GLU A 53 -23.41 -17.74 -4.15
CA GLU A 53 -22.47 -18.40 -3.26
C GLU A 53 -21.01 -18.16 -3.66
N GLU A 54 -20.69 -18.20 -4.96
CA GLU A 54 -19.33 -17.97 -5.46
C GLU A 54 -18.88 -16.53 -5.16
N LYS A 55 -19.74 -15.55 -5.45
CA LYS A 55 -19.46 -14.12 -5.19
C LYS A 55 -19.36 -13.84 -3.69
N ARG A 56 -20.09 -14.59 -2.87
CA ARG A 56 -20.01 -14.50 -1.40
C ARG A 56 -18.67 -15.01 -0.87
N LYS A 57 -18.18 -16.13 -1.40
CA LYS A 57 -16.82 -16.64 -1.08
C LYS A 57 -15.75 -15.61 -1.42
N PHE A 58 -15.85 -14.99 -2.60
CA PHE A 58 -14.96 -13.90 -3.00
C PHE A 58 -15.04 -12.69 -2.05
N ALA A 59 -16.24 -12.27 -1.65
CA ALA A 59 -16.40 -11.15 -0.72
C ALA A 59 -15.80 -11.43 0.67
N TYR A 60 -15.92 -12.67 1.17
CA TYR A 60 -15.28 -13.09 2.42
C TYR A 60 -13.75 -13.06 2.31
N GLU A 61 -13.20 -13.54 1.20
CA GLU A 61 -11.77 -13.52 0.97
C GLU A 61 -11.23 -12.07 0.84
N GLU A 62 -11.92 -11.19 0.12
CA GLU A 62 -11.56 -9.78 0.06
C GLU A 62 -11.62 -9.11 1.44
N LEU A 63 -12.63 -9.43 2.26
CA LEU A 63 -12.71 -8.92 3.63
C LEU A 63 -11.58 -9.45 4.52
N ARG A 64 -11.19 -10.72 4.35
CA ARG A 64 -10.04 -11.31 5.06
C ARG A 64 -8.74 -10.60 4.68
N LEU A 65 -8.48 -10.42 3.39
CA LEU A 65 -7.30 -9.70 2.88
C LEU A 65 -7.27 -8.24 3.35
N PHE A 66 -8.43 -7.56 3.37
CA PHE A 66 -8.55 -6.21 3.91
C PHE A 66 -8.24 -6.17 5.41
N SER A 67 -8.76 -7.12 6.19
CA SER A 67 -8.51 -7.21 7.63
C SER A 67 -7.03 -7.48 7.93
N GLU A 68 -6.38 -8.38 7.20
CA GLU A 68 -4.94 -8.64 7.33
C GLU A 68 -4.10 -7.40 7.02
N TRP A 69 -4.44 -6.69 5.94
CA TRP A 69 -3.80 -5.43 5.62
C TRP A 69 -4.03 -4.38 6.72
N ALA A 70 -5.27 -4.20 7.18
CA ALA A 70 -5.63 -3.22 8.20
C ALA A 70 -4.89 -3.48 9.52
N ASN A 71 -4.74 -4.74 9.92
CA ASN A 71 -3.97 -5.14 11.09
C ASN A 71 -2.44 -5.00 10.90
N GLY A 72 -1.97 -4.95 9.65
CA GLY A 72 -0.55 -4.81 9.31
C GLY A 72 -0.06 -3.37 9.10
N VAL A 73 -0.94 -2.40 8.84
CA VAL A 73 -0.54 -1.02 8.55
C VAL A 73 -0.64 -0.09 9.78
N PRO A 74 0.40 0.72 10.07
CA PRO A 74 0.39 1.58 11.26
C PRO A 74 -0.72 2.63 11.32
N GLN A 75 -1.19 3.12 10.16
CA GLN A 75 -2.26 4.12 10.10
C GLN A 75 -3.61 3.58 10.58
N MET A 76 -3.78 2.26 10.62
CA MET A 76 -4.99 1.57 11.08
C MET A 76 -4.87 1.10 12.53
N ARG A 77 -3.80 1.47 13.24
CA ARG A 77 -3.49 0.97 14.60
C ARG A 77 -4.63 1.12 15.60
N ASN A 78 -5.41 2.19 15.54
CA ASN A 78 -6.55 2.41 16.44
C ASN A 78 -7.69 1.39 16.22
N TYR A 79 -7.66 0.63 15.13
CA TYR A 79 -8.67 -0.35 14.75
C TYR A 79 -8.14 -1.79 14.78
N HIS A 80 -6.89 -2.00 15.19
CA HIS A 80 -6.30 -3.35 15.24
C HIS A 80 -7.11 -4.26 16.19
N GLY A 81 -7.47 -5.44 15.69
CA GLY A 81 -8.31 -6.40 16.41
C GLY A 81 -9.78 -5.97 16.62
N ASN A 82 -10.22 -4.85 16.04
CA ASN A 82 -11.62 -4.42 16.07
C ASN A 82 -12.30 -4.77 14.74
N ASP A 83 -12.78 -6.01 14.65
CA ASP A 83 -13.42 -6.54 13.43
C ASP A 83 -14.62 -5.70 12.99
N ASP A 84 -15.44 -5.21 13.92
CA ASP A 84 -16.61 -4.38 13.59
C ASP A 84 -16.19 -3.08 12.87
N ALA A 85 -15.14 -2.41 13.36
CA ALA A 85 -14.62 -1.20 12.74
C ALA A 85 -14.02 -1.48 11.36
N ILE A 86 -13.24 -2.54 11.23
CA ILE A 86 -12.64 -2.98 9.96
C ILE A 86 -13.74 -3.34 8.95
N THR A 87 -14.76 -4.10 9.34
CA THR A 87 -15.89 -4.49 8.47
C THR A 87 -16.68 -3.27 8.00
N ALA A 88 -16.92 -2.28 8.86
CA ALA A 88 -17.60 -1.06 8.46
C ALA A 88 -16.78 -0.23 7.46
N ILE A 89 -15.46 -0.12 7.66
CA ILE A 89 -14.57 0.56 6.69
C ILE A 89 -14.57 -0.21 5.36
N ALA A 90 -14.50 -1.55 5.40
CA ALA A 90 -14.57 -2.38 4.21
C ALA A 90 -15.88 -2.14 3.41
N GLN A 91 -17.02 -2.15 4.11
CA GLN A 91 -18.33 -1.87 3.51
C GLN A 91 -18.38 -0.47 2.89
N HIS A 92 -17.81 0.52 3.57
CA HIS A 92 -17.79 1.90 3.14
C HIS A 92 -17.10 2.10 1.77
N TYR A 93 -16.10 1.28 1.49
CA TYR A 93 -15.32 1.28 0.26
C TYR A 93 -15.77 0.23 -0.77
N GLY A 94 -16.88 -0.46 -0.51
CA GLY A 94 -17.60 -1.29 -1.48
C GLY A 94 -17.38 -2.80 -1.36
N ILE A 95 -16.70 -3.28 -0.31
CA ILE A 95 -16.66 -4.73 -0.01
C ILE A 95 -18.04 -5.13 0.51
N ALA A 96 -18.61 -6.22 0.00
CA ALA A 96 -19.91 -6.69 0.47
C ALA A 96 -19.78 -7.30 1.87
N THR A 97 -20.65 -6.90 2.80
CA THR A 97 -20.61 -7.32 4.21
C THR A 97 -22.01 -7.71 4.72
N SER A 98 -22.05 -8.33 5.89
CA SER A 98 -23.28 -8.64 6.65
C SER A 98 -23.95 -7.40 7.25
N PHE A 99 -23.31 -6.24 7.15
CA PHE A 99 -23.80 -5.00 7.73
C PHE A 99 -24.85 -4.34 6.84
N LEU A 100 -25.86 -3.77 7.48
CA LEU A 100 -26.87 -2.92 6.88
C LEU A 100 -26.78 -1.52 7.49
N ASP A 101 -26.58 -0.50 6.66
CA ASP A 101 -26.43 0.88 7.13
C ASP A 101 -27.74 1.42 7.72
N VAL A 102 -27.66 1.99 8.92
CA VAL A 102 -28.70 2.81 9.53
C VAL A 102 -28.05 4.08 10.10
N THR A 103 -28.86 5.07 10.42
CA THR A 103 -28.38 6.36 10.95
C THR A 103 -29.29 6.84 12.06
N THR A 104 -28.74 7.57 13.02
CA THR A 104 -29.51 8.27 14.06
C THR A 104 -30.00 9.65 13.61
N ASP A 105 -29.56 10.15 12.44
CA ASP A 105 -30.00 11.44 11.89
C ASP A 105 -31.06 11.23 10.79
N PRO A 106 -32.34 11.58 11.03
CA PRO A 106 -33.40 11.53 10.03
C PRO A 106 -33.07 12.22 8.70
N ARG A 107 -32.25 13.29 8.73
CA ARG A 107 -31.88 14.07 7.54
C ARG A 107 -30.95 13.27 6.64
N VAL A 108 -30.05 12.48 7.23
CA VAL A 108 -29.16 11.56 6.50
C VAL A 108 -29.99 10.48 5.83
N ALA A 109 -30.95 9.87 6.56
CA ALA A 109 -31.86 8.88 5.99
C ALA A 109 -32.69 9.46 4.84
N LEU A 110 -33.30 10.65 5.01
CA LEU A 110 -34.04 11.31 3.95
C LEU A 110 -33.17 11.55 2.71
N ALA A 111 -31.94 12.06 2.89
CA ALA A 111 -31.04 12.31 1.77
C ALA A 111 -30.67 11.02 1.01
N PHE A 112 -30.51 9.88 1.70
CA PHE A 112 -30.34 8.57 1.06
C PHE A 112 -31.59 8.06 0.31
N ALA A 113 -32.79 8.43 0.77
CA ALA A 113 -34.05 8.09 0.10
C ALA A 113 -34.32 8.91 -1.18
N LYS A 114 -33.65 10.06 -1.36
CA LYS A 114 -33.69 10.87 -2.59
C LYS A 114 -32.81 10.28 -3.70
N SER A 115 -33.19 10.47 -4.97
CA SER A 115 -32.45 9.96 -6.14
C SER A 115 -31.54 11.00 -6.79
N GLU A 116 -30.50 10.55 -7.49
CA GLU A 116 -29.61 11.41 -8.29
C GLU A 116 -30.15 11.68 -9.71
N ARG A 117 -31.15 10.91 -10.16
CA ARG A 117 -31.81 11.02 -11.46
C ARG A 117 -33.29 11.31 -11.29
N ALA A 118 -33.89 11.96 -12.30
CA ALA A 118 -35.30 12.37 -12.32
C ALA A 118 -36.24 11.20 -11.97
N ALA A 119 -37.34 11.53 -11.28
CA ALA A 119 -38.24 10.59 -10.62
C ALA A 119 -38.87 9.56 -11.58
N SER A 120 -39.03 8.32 -11.09
CA SER A 120 -40.12 7.44 -11.55
C SER A 120 -41.35 7.72 -10.66
N ASP A 121 -42.51 7.22 -11.05
CA ASP A 121 -43.76 7.34 -10.27
C ASP A 121 -43.75 6.55 -8.95
N ASP A 122 -42.65 5.87 -8.61
CA ASP A 122 -42.54 5.06 -7.40
C ASP A 122 -42.21 5.90 -6.16
N ASP A 123 -42.90 5.62 -5.05
CA ASP A 123 -42.62 6.24 -3.75
C ASP A 123 -41.25 5.80 -3.21
N ALA A 124 -40.52 6.75 -2.61
CA ALA A 124 -39.37 6.48 -1.76
C ALA A 124 -39.83 6.07 -0.35
N VAL A 125 -38.92 5.49 0.44
CA VAL A 125 -39.26 5.03 1.80
C VAL A 125 -38.16 5.35 2.82
N ILE A 126 -38.58 5.70 4.03
CA ILE A 126 -37.72 5.70 5.23
C ILE A 126 -38.22 4.61 6.17
N TYR A 127 -37.34 3.66 6.50
CA TYR A 127 -37.56 2.68 7.55
C TYR A 127 -37.11 3.28 8.89
N CYS A 128 -38.00 3.30 9.87
CA CYS A 128 -37.75 3.81 11.21
C CYS A 128 -37.83 2.63 12.19
N PHE A 129 -36.78 2.43 12.97
CA PHE A 129 -36.67 1.35 13.95
C PHE A 129 -36.47 1.92 15.35
N LEU A 130 -36.85 1.12 16.34
CA LEU A 130 -36.48 1.32 17.73
C LEU A 130 -35.40 0.32 18.12
N GLU A 131 -34.24 0.81 18.56
CA GLU A 131 -33.06 0.00 18.91
C GLU A 131 -33.42 -1.07 19.95
N GLY A 132 -34.20 -0.70 20.97
CA GLY A 132 -34.68 -1.62 21.99
C GLY A 132 -35.45 -2.80 21.42
N ALA A 133 -36.29 -2.57 20.40
CA ALA A 133 -37.04 -3.64 19.74
C ALA A 133 -36.13 -4.56 18.90
N LEU A 134 -35.15 -3.99 18.20
CA LEU A 134 -34.20 -4.76 17.39
C LEU A 134 -33.30 -5.68 18.22
N ARG A 135 -32.91 -5.25 19.42
CA ARG A 135 -32.08 -6.06 20.36
C ARG A 135 -32.72 -7.38 20.77
N HIS A 136 -34.04 -7.53 20.60
CA HIS A 136 -34.76 -8.77 20.92
C HIS A 136 -34.81 -9.77 19.76
N ILE A 137 -34.30 -9.42 18.58
CA ILE A 137 -34.21 -10.34 17.44
C ILE A 137 -32.92 -11.15 17.58
N GLU A 138 -33.03 -12.46 17.76
CA GLU A 138 -31.86 -13.35 17.72
C GLU A 138 -31.24 -13.32 16.32
N GLY A 139 -29.91 -13.27 16.23
CA GLY A 139 -29.20 -13.22 14.95
C GLY A 139 -28.90 -11.81 14.41
N ILE A 140 -29.25 -10.74 15.15
CA ILE A 140 -28.85 -9.37 14.82
C ILE A 140 -27.98 -8.75 15.91
N LYS A 141 -26.93 -8.05 15.51
CA LYS A 141 -26.08 -7.25 16.39
C LYS A 141 -26.14 -5.80 15.96
N ILE A 142 -26.33 -4.91 16.93
CA ILE A 142 -26.34 -3.46 16.69
C ILE A 142 -24.91 -2.97 16.92
N VAL A 143 -24.26 -2.53 15.85
CA VAL A 143 -22.86 -2.11 15.83
C VAL A 143 -22.80 -0.59 15.78
N LYS A 144 -22.38 0.01 16.89
CA LYS A 144 -22.11 1.44 17.01
C LYS A 144 -20.60 1.64 17.02
N ILE A 145 -20.08 2.23 15.95
CA ILE A 145 -18.65 2.54 15.85
C ILE A 145 -18.46 4.02 15.55
N SER A 146 -17.37 4.56 16.07
CA SER A 146 -16.83 5.83 15.63
C SER A 146 -15.47 5.53 15.02
N VAL A 147 -15.36 5.75 13.71
CA VAL A 147 -14.10 5.62 12.99
C VAL A 147 -13.52 7.02 12.87
N GLU A 148 -12.63 7.36 13.79
CA GLU A 148 -11.82 8.58 13.74
C GLU A 148 -11.14 8.74 12.38
N ASN A 149 -11.12 9.96 11.86
CA ASN A 149 -10.58 10.25 10.53
C ASN A 149 -11.31 9.51 9.39
N LEU A 150 -12.56 9.05 9.55
CA LEU A 150 -13.38 8.62 8.41
C LEU A 150 -14.53 9.59 8.22
N TRP A 151 -14.22 10.74 7.62
CA TRP A 151 -15.13 11.89 7.56
C TRP A 151 -16.46 11.57 6.89
N ARG A 152 -16.47 10.72 5.86
CA ARG A 152 -17.72 10.31 5.24
C ARG A 152 -18.59 9.48 6.19
N LEU A 153 -17.99 8.62 7.02
CA LEU A 153 -18.71 7.83 8.03
C LEU A 153 -19.18 8.71 9.20
N GLU A 154 -18.36 9.68 9.63
CA GLU A 154 -18.73 10.68 10.64
C GLU A 154 -19.99 11.47 10.23
N VAL A 155 -20.05 12.00 8.99
CA VAL A 155 -21.22 12.79 8.55
C VAL A 155 -22.49 11.95 8.45
N GLN A 156 -22.35 10.67 8.10
CA GLN A 156 -23.48 9.76 8.00
C GLN A 156 -24.02 9.34 9.37
N SER A 157 -23.33 9.69 10.47
CA SER A 157 -23.64 9.20 11.82
C SER A 157 -23.84 7.67 11.79
N GLY A 158 -22.92 7.00 11.08
CA GLY A 158 -23.13 5.63 10.61
C GLY A 158 -23.23 4.65 11.76
N LEU A 159 -24.31 3.88 11.74
CA LEU A 159 -24.58 2.77 12.64
C LEU A 159 -24.92 1.56 11.77
N PHE A 160 -24.57 0.36 12.21
CA PHE A 160 -24.78 -0.84 11.41
C PHE A 160 -25.65 -1.84 12.15
N LEU A 161 -26.55 -2.48 11.41
CA LEU A 161 -27.17 -3.73 11.83
C LEU A 161 -26.38 -4.87 11.20
N ASP A 162 -25.71 -5.66 12.00
CA ASP A 162 -24.97 -6.83 11.57
C ASP A 162 -25.88 -8.06 11.61
N TYR A 163 -26.06 -8.68 10.46
CA TYR A 163 -26.91 -9.85 10.27
C TYR A 163 -26.05 -11.11 10.29
N ILE A 164 -26.28 -11.98 11.28
CA ILE A 164 -25.58 -13.27 11.36
C ILE A 164 -26.07 -14.23 10.25
N THR A 165 -27.32 -14.08 9.82
CA THR A 165 -27.96 -14.92 8.80
C THR A 165 -29.01 -14.15 8.01
N ASP A 166 -29.36 -14.63 6.81
CA ASP A 166 -30.38 -14.01 5.96
C ASP A 166 -31.82 -14.41 6.34
N SER A 167 -31.99 -15.40 7.22
CA SER A 167 -33.30 -15.87 7.70
C SER A 167 -34.06 -14.82 8.54
N ILE A 168 -33.34 -13.88 9.15
CA ILE A 168 -33.92 -12.83 10.02
C ILE A 168 -34.36 -11.57 9.26
N VAL A 169 -34.11 -11.49 7.94
CA VAL A 169 -34.39 -10.31 7.12
C VAL A 169 -35.82 -9.83 7.22
N ASP A 170 -36.78 -10.76 7.16
CA ASP A 170 -38.20 -10.42 7.19
C ASP A 170 -38.64 -9.98 8.60
N ALA A 171 -38.09 -10.61 9.64
CA ALA A 171 -38.33 -10.22 11.03
C ALA A 171 -37.88 -8.77 11.28
N VAL A 172 -36.66 -8.41 10.85
CA VAL A 172 -36.13 -7.05 10.99
C VAL A 172 -36.99 -6.04 10.23
N LYS A 173 -37.30 -6.32 8.96
CA LYS A 173 -38.14 -5.42 8.15
C LYS A 173 -39.53 -5.22 8.77
N SER A 174 -40.10 -6.25 9.39
CA SER A 174 -41.43 -6.18 10.04
C SER A 174 -41.48 -5.29 11.28
N MET A 175 -40.33 -4.99 11.89
CA MET A 175 -40.22 -4.08 13.03
C MET A 175 -40.19 -2.61 12.62
N ALA A 176 -39.97 -2.30 11.34
CA ALA A 176 -39.93 -0.93 10.85
C ALA A 176 -41.31 -0.27 10.83
N ILE A 177 -41.38 0.99 11.26
CA ILE A 177 -42.38 1.93 10.78
C ILE A 177 -41.87 2.47 9.44
N LYS A 178 -42.66 2.35 8.38
CA LYS A 178 -42.32 2.81 7.04
C LYS A 178 -43.01 4.13 6.73
N ILE A 179 -42.23 5.10 6.27
CA ILE A 179 -42.74 6.39 5.78
C ILE A 179 -42.52 6.44 4.28
N HIS A 180 -43.60 6.37 3.51
CA HIS A 180 -43.60 6.49 2.05
C HIS A 180 -43.82 7.92 1.63
N PHE A 181 -43.12 8.39 0.60
CA PHE A 181 -43.29 9.74 0.07
C PHE A 181 -42.90 9.81 -1.42
N PRO A 182 -43.42 10.79 -2.17
CA PRO A 182 -43.05 10.97 -3.58
C PRO A 182 -41.54 11.17 -3.73
N ARG A 183 -40.92 10.47 -4.68
CA ARG A 183 -39.47 10.54 -4.87
C ARG A 183 -39.02 11.95 -5.25
N ALA A 184 -38.05 12.46 -4.50
CA ALA A 184 -37.42 13.75 -4.75
C ALA A 184 -35.98 13.60 -5.25
N LEU A 185 -35.52 14.61 -6.00
CA LEU A 185 -34.14 14.74 -6.42
C LEU A 185 -33.25 15.14 -5.24
N ARG A 186 -32.10 14.50 -5.11
CA ARG A 186 -31.05 14.91 -4.17
C ARG A 186 -30.33 16.14 -4.72
N SER A 187 -30.30 17.21 -3.93
CA SER A 187 -29.58 18.43 -4.27
C SER A 187 -28.06 18.22 -4.19
N ALA A 188 -27.29 19.02 -4.94
CA ALA A 188 -25.83 19.00 -4.87
C ALA A 188 -25.29 19.31 -3.46
N ALA A 189 -26.01 20.14 -2.68
CA ALA A 189 -25.65 20.46 -1.30
C ALA A 189 -25.81 19.23 -0.38
N GLU A 190 -26.91 18.48 -0.51
CA GLU A 190 -27.12 17.23 0.22
C GLU A 190 -26.07 16.18 -0.15
N THR A 191 -25.75 16.04 -1.44
CA THR A 191 -24.68 15.13 -1.89
C THR A 191 -23.33 15.50 -1.28
N ARG A 192 -22.92 16.78 -1.31
CA ARG A 192 -21.65 17.21 -0.70
C ARG A 192 -21.61 17.05 0.81
N ARG A 193 -22.77 17.10 1.47
CA ARG A 193 -22.87 16.80 2.90
C ARG A 193 -22.66 15.31 3.15
N LEU A 194 -23.36 14.42 2.45
CA LEU A 194 -23.23 12.97 2.61
C LEU A 194 -21.87 12.41 2.15
N TYR A 195 -21.26 13.07 1.17
CA TYR A 195 -20.01 12.70 0.54
C TYR A 195 -19.08 13.93 0.55
N PRO A 196 -18.32 14.15 1.63
CA PRO A 196 -17.35 15.22 1.69
C PRO A 196 -16.42 15.18 0.48
N LEU A 197 -16.21 16.33 -0.17
CA LEU A 197 -15.29 16.44 -1.31
C LEU A 197 -13.81 16.33 -0.88
N ARG A 198 -13.57 16.62 0.39
CA ARG A 198 -12.26 16.56 1.05
C ARG A 198 -12.14 15.24 1.77
N LYS A 199 -10.92 14.71 1.84
CA LYS A 199 -10.61 13.45 2.49
C LYS A 199 -9.77 13.67 3.73
N SER A 200 -9.92 12.81 4.72
CA SER A 200 -8.96 12.71 5.79
C SER A 200 -7.64 12.08 5.30
N ALA A 201 -6.61 12.13 6.15
CA ALA A 201 -5.38 11.39 5.87
C ALA A 201 -5.58 9.87 5.85
N LEU A 202 -6.48 9.33 6.68
CA LEU A 202 -6.81 7.91 6.70
C LEU A 202 -7.51 7.48 5.40
N GLU A 203 -8.47 8.28 4.92
CA GLU A 203 -9.18 8.01 3.68
C GLU A 203 -8.23 7.98 2.48
N SER A 204 -7.18 8.82 2.51
CA SER A 204 -6.11 8.82 1.50
C SER A 204 -5.28 7.54 1.51
N VAL A 205 -5.03 6.93 2.68
CA VAL A 205 -4.32 5.65 2.79
C VAL A 205 -5.22 4.49 2.34
N LEU A 206 -6.50 4.52 2.71
CA LEU A 206 -7.47 3.51 2.26
C LEU A 206 -7.58 3.50 0.73
N ASP A 207 -7.61 4.67 0.08
CA ASP A 207 -7.60 4.75 -1.39
C ASP A 207 -6.43 3.98 -2.03
N GLN A 208 -5.25 3.97 -1.41
CA GLN A 208 -4.07 3.27 -1.94
C GLN A 208 -4.27 1.75 -1.95
N TRP A 209 -4.81 1.18 -0.87
CA TRP A 209 -5.12 -0.26 -0.83
C TRP A 209 -6.19 -0.62 -1.85
N PHE A 210 -7.28 0.16 -1.89
CA PHE A 210 -8.38 -0.09 -2.81
C PHE A 210 -7.99 0.14 -4.27
N TYR A 211 -7.05 1.04 -4.56
CA TYR A 211 -6.47 1.21 -5.88
C TYR A 211 -5.64 -0.03 -6.26
N LYS A 212 -4.75 -0.49 -5.37
CA LYS A 212 -3.96 -1.70 -5.58
C LYS A 212 -4.84 -2.90 -5.94
N ARG A 213 -5.89 -3.17 -5.14
CA ARG A 213 -6.82 -4.29 -5.42
C ARG A 213 -7.52 -4.17 -6.76
N GLN A 214 -7.87 -2.95 -7.18
CA GLN A 214 -8.46 -2.71 -8.49
C GLN A 214 -7.48 -3.02 -9.63
N ILE A 215 -6.21 -2.65 -9.49
CA ILE A 215 -5.16 -2.96 -10.47
C ILE A 215 -4.87 -4.46 -10.51
N GLU A 216 -4.73 -5.10 -9.34
CA GLU A 216 -4.52 -6.55 -9.24
C GLU A 216 -5.67 -7.32 -9.92
N GLY A 217 -6.92 -6.98 -9.60
CA GLY A 217 -8.08 -7.61 -10.21
C GLY A 217 -8.22 -7.34 -11.71
N ALA A 218 -7.75 -6.19 -12.21
CA ALA A 218 -7.70 -5.92 -13.64
C ALA A 218 -6.62 -6.78 -14.32
N LEU A 219 -5.42 -6.85 -13.74
CA LEU A 219 -4.30 -7.62 -14.27
C LEU A 219 -4.59 -9.14 -14.29
N ASP A 220 -5.27 -9.66 -13.28
CA ASP A 220 -5.68 -11.07 -13.24
C ASP A 220 -6.59 -11.45 -14.43
N GLN A 221 -7.36 -10.49 -14.96
CA GLN A 221 -8.18 -10.69 -16.16
C GLN A 221 -7.36 -10.70 -17.45
N PHE A 222 -6.26 -9.92 -17.52
CA PHE A 222 -5.43 -9.80 -18.71
C PHE A 222 -4.32 -10.85 -18.77
N VAL A 223 -3.82 -11.31 -17.62
CA VAL A 223 -2.68 -12.23 -17.52
C VAL A 223 -2.93 -13.32 -16.47
N PRO A 224 -3.94 -14.20 -16.65
CA PRO A 224 -4.36 -15.17 -15.64
C PRO A 224 -3.28 -16.20 -15.25
N HIS A 225 -2.22 -16.34 -16.04
CA HIS A 225 -1.12 -17.28 -15.79
C HIS A 225 0.14 -16.64 -15.17
N VAL A 226 0.18 -15.30 -15.03
CA VAL A 226 1.31 -14.61 -14.39
C VAL A 226 0.84 -14.13 -13.02
N LYS A 227 1.22 -14.87 -11.96
CA LYS A 227 0.93 -14.45 -10.58
C LYS A 227 1.65 -13.12 -10.30
N ASN A 228 0.89 -12.03 -10.16
CA ASN A 228 1.36 -10.66 -9.87
C ASN A 228 2.28 -10.57 -8.64
N GLN A 229 2.18 -11.53 -7.71
CA GLN A 229 3.05 -11.66 -6.55
C GLN A 229 4.55 -11.71 -6.89
N VAL A 230 4.91 -12.15 -8.09
CA VAL A 230 6.31 -12.23 -8.56
C VAL A 230 6.88 -10.86 -8.95
N VAL A 231 6.05 -9.84 -9.17
CA VAL A 231 6.49 -8.54 -9.77
C VAL A 231 6.60 -7.41 -8.73
N VAL A 232 6.02 -7.56 -7.53
CA VAL A 232 5.81 -6.42 -6.60
C VAL A 232 6.55 -6.57 -5.25
N ARG A 233 7.04 -7.76 -4.89
CA ARG A 233 7.71 -7.95 -3.60
C ARG A 233 9.18 -7.53 -3.70
N ARG A 234 9.54 -6.49 -2.95
CA ARG A 234 10.92 -6.06 -2.76
C ARG A 234 11.32 -6.32 -1.32
N GLN A 235 12.48 -6.94 -1.13
CA GLN A 235 13.00 -7.29 0.18
C GLN A 235 14.48 -6.96 0.22
N THR A 236 14.91 -6.36 1.32
CA THR A 236 16.34 -6.23 1.59
C THR A 236 16.96 -7.61 1.74
N TYR A 237 18.07 -7.82 1.04
CA TYR A 237 18.80 -9.08 1.06
C TYR A 237 19.56 -9.24 2.37
N PRO A 238 19.34 -10.31 3.15
CA PRO A 238 20.09 -10.52 4.37
C PRO A 238 21.59 -10.79 4.13
N GLY A 239 21.96 -11.32 2.96
CA GLY A 239 23.33 -11.78 2.70
C GLY A 239 24.39 -10.67 2.60
N ILE A 240 23.98 -9.41 2.50
CA ILE A 240 24.90 -8.25 2.60
C ILE A 240 25.22 -7.88 4.06
N PHE A 241 24.52 -8.46 5.04
CA PHE A 241 24.76 -8.25 6.46
C PHE A 241 25.49 -9.43 7.11
N ARG A 242 26.33 -9.12 8.09
CA ARG A 242 27.00 -10.08 8.96
C ARG A 242 25.97 -10.91 9.69
N TRP A 243 26.24 -12.21 9.77
CA TRP A 243 25.32 -13.19 10.36
C TRP A 243 23.92 -13.18 9.73
N ARG A 244 23.77 -12.51 8.57
CA ARG A 244 22.49 -12.27 7.89
C ARG A 244 21.48 -11.52 8.76
N GLU A 245 21.95 -10.74 9.73
CA GLU A 245 21.11 -9.95 10.63
C GLU A 245 20.85 -8.55 10.05
N ILE A 246 19.64 -8.34 9.54
CA ILE A 246 19.22 -7.02 9.05
C ILE A 246 19.04 -6.09 10.27
N PRO A 247 19.66 -4.89 10.27
CA PRO A 247 19.46 -3.93 11.35
C PRO A 247 17.99 -3.53 11.52
N GLU A 248 17.50 -3.59 12.76
CA GLU A 248 16.14 -3.19 13.07
C GLU A 248 15.91 -1.68 12.88
N LEU A 249 14.71 -1.32 12.45
CA LEU A 249 14.26 0.07 12.44
C LEU A 249 14.22 0.60 13.87
N THR A 250 14.97 1.67 14.14
CA THR A 250 14.95 2.36 15.44
C THR A 250 14.08 3.64 15.39
N PRO A 251 13.39 4.00 16.49
CA PRO A 251 12.62 5.25 16.55
C PRO A 251 13.44 6.52 16.30
N GLU A 252 14.75 6.46 16.54
CA GLU A 252 15.72 7.52 16.26
C GLU A 252 15.71 7.96 14.79
N TRP A 253 15.54 7.01 13.86
CA TRP A 253 15.47 7.32 12.43
C TRP A 253 14.33 8.29 12.12
N LEU A 254 13.17 8.12 12.76
CA LEU A 254 11.99 8.97 12.57
C LEU A 254 12.04 10.30 13.34
N SER A 255 13.20 10.72 13.84
CA SER A 255 13.37 11.91 14.67
C SER A 255 12.49 11.95 15.94
N LYS A 256 11.97 10.78 16.37
CA LYS A 256 11.06 10.60 17.51
C LYS A 256 9.72 11.34 17.41
N ASP A 257 9.35 11.85 16.23
CA ASP A 257 8.02 12.45 16.03
C ASP A 257 6.99 11.36 15.71
N LEU A 258 6.20 10.99 16.71
CA LEU A 258 5.19 9.93 16.60
C LEU A 258 4.11 10.24 15.55
N ARG A 259 3.95 11.50 15.12
CA ARG A 259 2.98 11.88 14.07
C ARG A 259 3.26 11.24 12.72
N TRP A 260 4.48 10.76 12.48
CA TRP A 260 4.81 9.95 11.31
C TRP A 260 4.11 8.60 11.29
N VAL A 261 3.79 8.03 12.45
CA VAL A 261 3.17 6.70 12.57
C VAL A 261 1.73 6.81 13.05
N GLN A 262 1.43 7.84 13.85
CA GLN A 262 0.13 8.13 14.44
C GLN A 262 -0.29 9.56 14.08
N PRO A 263 -0.83 9.79 12.88
CA PRO A 263 -1.30 11.12 12.49
C PRO A 263 -2.41 11.59 13.45
N PRO A 264 -2.58 12.92 13.63
CA PRO A 264 -3.60 13.47 14.50
C PRO A 264 -5.02 13.07 14.07
N ILE A 265 -5.93 13.04 15.05
CA ILE A 265 -7.36 12.82 14.82
C ILE A 265 -8.00 14.16 14.47
N GLU A 266 -8.60 14.23 13.28
CA GLU A 266 -9.37 15.36 12.78
C GLU A 266 -10.82 14.95 12.53
N SER A 267 -11.75 15.81 12.93
CA SER A 267 -13.17 15.64 12.58
C SER A 267 -13.50 16.36 11.27
N VAL A 268 -14.50 15.84 10.55
CA VAL A 268 -15.06 16.45 9.34
C VAL A 268 -15.48 17.91 9.52
N ARG A 269 -15.71 18.38 10.77
CA ARG A 269 -16.01 19.78 11.09
C ARG A 269 -14.99 20.78 10.53
N ILE A 270 -13.72 20.37 10.38
CA ILE A 270 -12.67 21.22 9.81
C ILE A 270 -12.98 21.65 8.36
N THR A 271 -13.79 20.87 7.65
CA THR A 271 -14.23 21.17 6.27
C THR A 271 -15.30 22.27 6.19
N GLY A 272 -15.92 22.65 7.31
CA GLY A 272 -17.07 23.56 7.31
C GLY A 272 -16.75 25.03 7.03
N ARG A 273 -15.50 25.45 7.23
CA ARG A 273 -15.03 26.84 7.00
C ARG A 273 -13.59 26.85 6.48
N PRO A 274 -13.32 26.37 5.25
CA PRO A 274 -11.96 26.38 4.73
C PRO A 274 -11.47 27.81 4.50
N LEU A 275 -10.16 28.01 4.50
CA LEU A 275 -9.53 29.21 3.98
C LEU A 275 -9.30 29.02 2.48
N ASP A 276 -9.95 29.83 1.66
CA ASP A 276 -9.86 29.70 0.20
C ASP A 276 -8.68 30.51 -0.35
N LEU A 277 -7.72 29.81 -0.96
CA LEU A 277 -6.61 30.39 -1.68
C LEU A 277 -6.89 30.36 -3.18
N LYS A 278 -7.16 31.53 -3.74
CA LYS A 278 -7.33 31.72 -5.18
C LYS A 278 -6.00 31.96 -5.85
N ILE A 279 -5.65 31.11 -6.80
CA ILE A 279 -4.39 31.18 -7.54
C ILE A 279 -4.71 31.36 -9.02
N ARG A 280 -4.19 32.43 -9.62
CA ARG A 280 -4.24 32.65 -11.07
C ARG A 280 -2.84 32.55 -11.63
N LEU A 281 -2.62 31.60 -12.53
CA LEU A 281 -1.32 31.41 -13.16
C LEU A 281 -1.40 31.66 -14.66
N GLN A 282 -0.54 32.54 -15.13
CA GLN A 282 -0.14 32.62 -16.53
C GLN A 282 1.25 32.01 -16.65
N VAL A 283 1.32 30.84 -17.26
CA VAL A 283 2.55 30.04 -17.35
C VAL A 283 3.63 30.83 -18.08
N SER A 284 4.83 30.85 -17.48
CA SER A 284 6.00 31.54 -17.98
C SER A 284 7.23 30.61 -17.98
N ASP A 285 8.22 30.91 -17.15
CA ASP A 285 9.38 30.07 -16.89
C ASP A 285 9.12 29.17 -15.67
N PRO A 286 9.42 27.85 -15.72
CA PRO A 286 9.11 26.94 -14.62
C PRO A 286 9.72 27.33 -13.27
N LEU A 287 10.96 27.82 -13.24
CA LEU A 287 11.64 28.20 -12.01
C LEU A 287 11.01 29.47 -11.41
N ARG A 288 10.69 30.44 -12.27
CA ARG A 288 9.97 31.65 -11.87
C ARG A 288 8.58 31.34 -11.35
N ASP A 289 7.83 30.48 -12.04
CA ASP A 289 6.48 30.10 -11.66
C ASP A 289 6.48 29.36 -10.32
N ALA A 290 7.39 28.39 -10.11
CA ALA A 290 7.55 27.69 -8.84
C ALA A 290 7.89 28.65 -7.69
N LYS A 291 8.80 29.61 -7.91
CA LYS A 291 9.14 30.63 -6.91
C LYS A 291 7.93 31.50 -6.54
N ASN A 292 7.24 32.05 -7.54
CA ASN A 292 6.09 32.93 -7.31
C ASN A 292 4.95 32.19 -6.58
N LEU A 293 4.66 30.95 -6.97
CA LEU A 293 3.67 30.11 -6.31
C LEU A 293 4.05 29.83 -4.86
N ARG A 294 5.32 29.55 -4.59
CA ARG A 294 5.80 29.34 -3.21
C ARG A 294 5.62 30.58 -2.34
N GLU A 295 5.97 31.76 -2.86
CA GLU A 295 5.80 33.04 -2.15
C GLU A 295 4.32 33.34 -1.84
N LEU A 296 3.40 32.91 -2.71
CA LEU A 296 1.96 33.03 -2.51
C LEU A 296 1.40 32.00 -1.51
N ILE A 297 1.83 30.74 -1.60
CA ILE A 297 1.26 29.62 -0.84
C ILE A 297 1.76 29.62 0.61
N LEU A 298 3.02 29.95 0.85
CA LEU A 298 3.64 29.92 2.17
C LEU A 298 2.84 30.70 3.25
N PRO A 299 2.48 31.98 3.06
CA PRO A 299 1.70 32.71 4.07
C PRO A 299 0.30 32.13 4.28
N ALA A 300 -0.34 31.60 3.23
CA ALA A 300 -1.66 30.98 3.33
C ALA A 300 -1.63 29.68 4.17
N ILE A 301 -0.56 28.89 4.07
CA ILE A 301 -0.35 27.72 4.93
C ILE A 301 -0.16 28.15 6.39
N CYS A 302 0.66 29.18 6.65
CA CYS A 302 0.84 29.72 8.01
C CYS A 302 -0.48 30.17 8.62
N GLU A 303 -1.31 30.89 7.87
CA GLU A 303 -2.63 31.36 8.31
C GLU A 303 -3.58 30.18 8.59
N ALA A 304 -3.61 29.19 7.69
CA ALA A 304 -4.44 28.00 7.85
C ALA A 304 -4.12 27.24 9.15
N PHE A 305 -2.83 27.02 9.43
CA PHE A 305 -2.39 26.39 10.68
C PHE A 305 -2.71 27.25 11.91
N ALA A 306 -2.45 28.56 11.87
CA ALA A 306 -2.73 29.46 12.98
C ALA A 306 -4.23 29.54 13.31
N ALA A 307 -5.09 29.49 12.29
CA ALA A 307 -6.54 29.52 12.44
C ALA A 307 -7.16 28.14 12.73
N GLY A 308 -6.40 27.05 12.64
CA GLY A 308 -6.93 25.67 12.73
C GLY A 308 -7.94 25.35 11.62
N ARG A 309 -7.75 25.93 10.42
CA ARG A 309 -8.68 25.80 9.28
C ARG A 309 -8.03 25.03 8.15
N LEU A 310 -8.86 24.30 7.39
CA LEU A 310 -8.40 23.63 6.17
C LEU A 310 -8.11 24.66 5.08
N LEU A 311 -6.97 24.55 4.40
CA LEU A 311 -6.69 25.30 3.18
C LEU A 311 -7.41 24.67 1.99
N SER A 312 -8.03 25.51 1.17
CA SER A 312 -8.76 25.13 -0.04
C SER A 312 -8.17 25.84 -1.24
N PHE A 313 -7.71 25.07 -2.22
CA PHE A 313 -7.05 25.59 -3.42
C PHE A 313 -8.07 25.78 -4.54
N ASP A 314 -8.21 27.01 -5.04
CA ASP A 314 -8.99 27.38 -6.23
C ASP A 314 -8.03 27.90 -7.30
N PHE A 315 -7.69 27.03 -8.25
CA PHE A 315 -6.64 27.27 -9.24
C PHE A 315 -7.23 27.59 -10.61
N GLU A 316 -6.81 28.70 -11.20
CA GLU A 316 -7.21 29.17 -12.53
C GLU A 316 -5.98 29.29 -13.44
N LEU A 317 -5.89 28.38 -14.41
CA LEU A 317 -4.84 28.37 -15.42
C LEU A 317 -5.27 29.14 -16.67
N SER A 318 -4.56 30.22 -16.99
CA SER A 318 -4.91 31.08 -18.13
C SER A 318 -4.72 30.38 -19.46
N GLY A 319 -5.73 30.39 -20.34
CA GLY A 319 -5.66 29.86 -21.70
C GLY A 319 -5.64 28.33 -21.82
N VAL A 320 -6.17 27.62 -20.83
CA VAL A 320 -6.65 26.23 -20.97
C VAL A 320 -8.15 26.19 -20.65
N GLY A 321 -8.84 25.10 -21.00
CA GLY A 321 -10.26 24.95 -20.67
C GLY A 321 -10.51 24.86 -19.15
N LYS A 322 -11.65 25.40 -18.68
CA LYS A 322 -12.06 25.38 -17.26
C LYS A 322 -11.98 24.00 -16.59
N ARG A 323 -12.17 22.93 -17.36
CA ARG A 323 -12.04 21.53 -16.90
C ARG A 323 -10.65 21.25 -16.31
N TYR A 324 -9.59 21.74 -16.95
CA TYR A 324 -8.20 21.56 -16.49
C TYR A 324 -7.98 22.27 -15.15
N SER A 325 -8.37 23.54 -15.04
CA SER A 325 -8.31 24.33 -13.81
C SER A 325 -9.04 23.65 -12.64
N LYS A 326 -10.26 23.14 -12.88
CA LYS A 326 -11.04 22.38 -11.88
C LYS A 326 -10.31 21.12 -11.41
N ARG A 327 -9.71 20.35 -12.33
CA ARG A 327 -8.98 19.12 -12.02
C ARG A 327 -7.68 19.37 -11.27
N ILE A 328 -6.93 20.42 -11.65
CA ILE A 328 -5.74 20.85 -10.90
C ILE A 328 -6.14 21.26 -9.48
N SER A 329 -7.23 22.01 -9.32
CA SER A 329 -7.76 22.37 -7.99
C SER A 329 -8.11 21.14 -7.16
N GLN A 330 -8.75 20.14 -7.76
CA GLN A 330 -9.10 18.88 -7.08
C GLN A 330 -7.86 18.14 -6.60
N ILE A 331 -6.86 17.94 -7.45
CA ILE A 331 -5.60 17.30 -7.07
C ILE A 331 -4.88 18.09 -5.98
N ALA A 332 -4.78 19.41 -6.11
CA ALA A 332 -4.14 20.24 -5.09
C ALA A 332 -4.79 20.07 -3.72
N ASN A 333 -6.12 20.00 -3.66
CA ASN A 333 -6.85 19.75 -2.43
C ASN A 333 -6.62 18.33 -1.89
N TRP A 334 -6.53 17.31 -2.73
CA TRP A 334 -6.23 15.93 -2.29
C TRP A 334 -4.79 15.78 -1.80
N VAL A 335 -3.83 16.43 -2.45
CA VAL A 335 -2.43 16.42 -2.01
C VAL A 335 -2.32 17.11 -0.67
N TRP A 336 -2.94 18.28 -0.52
CA TRP A 336 -3.06 18.94 0.79
C TRP A 336 -3.72 18.05 1.83
N ASP A 337 -4.75 17.30 1.43
CA ASP A 337 -5.46 16.36 2.30
C ASP A 337 -4.55 15.20 2.78
N GLY A 338 -3.58 14.80 1.98
CA GLY A 338 -2.60 13.77 2.32
C GLY A 338 -1.42 14.26 3.16
N ILE A 339 -0.97 15.50 2.96
CA ILE A 339 0.32 15.99 3.50
C ILE A 339 0.19 16.87 4.76
N ARG A 340 -0.94 17.57 4.97
CA ARG A 340 -1.03 18.64 6.01
C ARG A 340 -0.87 18.14 7.44
N VAL A 341 -1.24 16.89 7.70
CA VAL A 341 -1.24 16.30 9.06
C VAL A 341 0.11 15.69 9.42
N LEU A 342 0.97 15.50 8.41
CA LEU A 342 2.29 14.94 8.58
C LEU A 342 3.26 16.04 9.04
N PRO A 343 4.29 15.71 9.85
CA PRO A 343 5.15 16.70 10.48
C PRO A 343 6.25 17.20 9.52
N TYR A 344 5.85 17.61 8.33
CA TYR A 344 6.68 18.39 7.40
C TYR A 344 6.83 19.83 7.89
N LYS A 345 7.94 20.46 7.51
CA LYS A 345 8.10 21.90 7.73
C LYS A 345 7.13 22.65 6.81
N ILE A 346 6.58 23.77 7.28
CA ILE A 346 5.71 24.64 6.47
C ILE A 346 6.39 25.04 5.15
N SER A 347 7.70 25.29 5.17
CA SER A 347 8.48 25.59 3.97
C SER A 347 8.52 24.43 2.97
N GLU A 348 8.55 23.17 3.44
CA GLU A 348 8.57 21.96 2.61
C GLU A 348 7.19 21.75 1.98
N LEU A 349 6.11 21.94 2.75
CA LEU A 349 4.73 21.89 2.25
C LEU A 349 4.49 22.93 1.15
N ALA A 350 4.94 24.17 1.35
CA ALA A 350 4.82 25.23 0.35
C ALA A 350 5.60 24.91 -0.93
N SER A 351 6.84 24.40 -0.81
CA SER A 351 7.63 23.94 -1.96
C SER A 351 6.93 22.83 -2.73
N ALA A 352 6.42 21.81 -2.03
CA ALA A 352 5.73 20.68 -2.64
C ALA A 352 4.51 21.12 -3.46
N MET A 353 3.65 21.94 -2.85
CA MET A 353 2.46 22.47 -3.52
C MET A 353 2.82 23.36 -4.72
N ALA A 354 3.84 24.22 -4.59
CA ALA A 354 4.31 25.06 -5.68
C ALA A 354 4.87 24.24 -6.84
N ASN A 355 5.76 23.28 -6.56
CA ASN A 355 6.37 22.43 -7.59
C ASN A 355 5.32 21.60 -8.33
N MET A 356 4.37 21.01 -7.61
CA MET A 356 3.26 20.27 -8.22
C MET A 356 2.40 21.17 -9.12
N LEU A 357 1.99 22.34 -8.64
CA LEU A 357 1.17 23.27 -9.43
C LEU A 357 1.92 23.77 -10.67
N THR A 358 3.22 24.07 -10.57
CA THR A 358 4.07 24.39 -11.72
C THR A 358 4.07 23.24 -12.73
N ILE A 359 4.38 22.02 -12.28
CA ILE A 359 4.45 20.84 -13.15
C ILE A 359 3.13 20.63 -13.89
N LEU A 360 2.01 20.54 -13.15
CA LEU A 360 0.68 20.32 -13.73
C LEU A 360 0.28 21.42 -14.70
N SER A 361 0.65 22.67 -14.41
CA SER A 361 0.34 23.81 -15.28
C SER A 361 1.11 23.75 -16.59
N HIS A 362 2.40 23.45 -16.54
CA HIS A 362 3.24 23.34 -17.74
C HIS A 362 2.86 22.14 -18.61
N VAL A 363 2.57 20.99 -18.00
CA VAL A 363 2.09 19.78 -18.71
C VAL A 363 0.72 20.04 -19.35
N SER A 364 -0.21 20.63 -18.60
CA SER A 364 -1.55 21.00 -19.13
C SER A 364 -1.47 21.95 -20.33
N LYS A 365 -0.49 22.86 -20.32
CA LYS A 365 -0.22 23.81 -21.40
C LYS A 365 0.56 23.22 -22.56
N ARG A 366 1.11 22.01 -22.42
CA ARG A 366 2.02 21.39 -23.39
C ARG A 366 3.15 22.35 -23.78
N THR A 367 3.73 23.02 -22.80
CA THR A 367 4.86 23.93 -23.05
C THR A 367 6.07 23.17 -23.61
N LYS A 368 7.02 23.88 -24.23
CA LYS A 368 8.30 23.30 -24.70
C LYS A 368 9.12 22.61 -23.60
N HIS A 369 8.82 22.90 -22.34
CA HIS A 369 9.50 22.34 -21.17
C HIS A 369 8.83 21.08 -20.61
N SER A 370 7.65 20.68 -21.11
CA SER A 370 6.81 19.67 -20.45
C SER A 370 7.53 18.33 -20.22
N SER A 371 8.44 17.93 -21.11
CA SER A 371 9.18 16.67 -21.00
C SER A 371 10.41 16.72 -20.10
N ASN A 372 10.87 17.91 -19.68
CA ASN A 372 12.08 18.08 -18.87
C ASN A 372 11.88 18.94 -17.61
N LEU A 373 10.62 19.07 -17.14
CA LEU A 373 10.28 19.89 -15.97
C LEU A 373 11.03 19.44 -14.70
N ALA A 374 11.13 18.13 -14.47
CA ALA A 374 11.83 17.60 -13.32
C ALA A 374 13.31 18.03 -13.33
N GLN A 375 13.97 17.97 -14.49
CA GLN A 375 15.37 18.38 -14.61
C GLN A 375 15.55 19.89 -14.46
N ILE A 376 14.61 20.69 -14.97
CA ILE A 376 14.64 22.15 -14.81
C ILE A 376 14.51 22.51 -13.32
N LEU A 377 13.60 21.86 -12.59
CA LEU A 377 13.32 22.18 -11.20
C LEU A 377 14.37 21.62 -10.22
N PHE A 378 14.95 20.45 -10.53
CA PHE A 378 15.74 19.66 -9.56
C PHE A 378 17.16 19.31 -10.03
N GLY A 379 17.56 19.70 -11.24
CA GLY A 379 18.90 19.42 -11.80
C GLY A 379 18.98 18.05 -12.47
N GLU A 380 20.11 17.35 -12.34
CA GLU A 380 20.20 15.96 -12.77
C GLU A 380 19.27 15.08 -11.91
N THR A 381 18.44 14.26 -12.56
CA THR A 381 17.39 13.49 -11.87
C THR A 381 17.53 11.99 -12.08
N ASP A 382 17.17 11.24 -11.05
CA ASP A 382 16.88 9.80 -11.13
C ASP A 382 15.40 9.52 -10.91
N ILE A 383 14.94 8.32 -11.31
CA ILE A 383 13.60 7.82 -11.01
C ILE A 383 13.71 6.80 -9.88
N ILE A 384 13.01 7.07 -8.78
CA ILE A 384 12.80 6.10 -7.70
C ILE A 384 11.41 5.51 -7.80
N GLU A 385 11.28 4.26 -7.36
CA GLU A 385 10.03 3.56 -7.17
C GLU A 385 9.83 3.29 -5.69
N VAL A 386 8.62 3.52 -5.21
CA VAL A 386 8.26 3.35 -3.80
C VAL A 386 6.94 2.60 -3.70
N ALA A 387 6.73 1.88 -2.61
CA ALA A 387 5.39 1.44 -2.23
C ALA A 387 5.22 1.61 -0.72
N PRO A 388 4.07 2.12 -0.24
CA PRO A 388 3.74 2.05 1.18
C PRO A 388 3.51 0.60 1.59
N VAL A 389 3.64 0.29 2.89
CA VAL A 389 3.35 -1.05 3.41
C VAL A 389 1.96 -1.49 2.97
N GLY A 390 1.89 -2.56 2.16
CA GLY A 390 0.65 -3.10 1.62
C GLY A 390 0.01 -2.33 0.46
N GLY A 391 0.60 -1.24 -0.03
CA GLY A 391 0.07 -0.43 -1.14
C GLY A 391 0.65 -0.74 -2.52
N HIS A 392 0.37 0.15 -3.47
CA HIS A 392 0.76 0.05 -4.88
C HIS A 392 2.14 0.70 -5.15
N ILE A 393 2.80 0.28 -6.23
CA ILE A 393 4.09 0.84 -6.66
C ILE A 393 3.87 2.19 -7.36
N GLU A 394 4.56 3.23 -6.89
CA GLU A 394 4.58 4.54 -7.53
C GLU A 394 6.00 4.93 -7.93
N ALA A 395 6.13 5.64 -9.04
CA ALA A 395 7.40 6.13 -9.56
C ALA A 395 7.41 7.66 -9.61
N GLY A 396 8.55 8.26 -9.29
CA GLY A 396 8.72 9.72 -9.31
C GLY A 396 10.17 10.12 -9.53
N PHE A 397 10.36 11.33 -10.05
CA PHE A 397 11.69 11.90 -10.28
C PHE A 397 12.19 12.58 -9.01
N VAL A 398 13.47 12.40 -8.72
CA VAL A 398 14.19 13.04 -7.63
C VAL A 398 15.55 13.53 -8.11
N SER A 399 16.09 14.57 -7.49
CA SER A 399 17.45 15.06 -7.73
C SER A 399 18.46 13.99 -7.33
N LYS A 400 19.37 13.65 -8.25
CA LYS A 400 20.46 12.71 -7.99
C LYS A 400 21.39 13.23 -6.91
N SER A 401 21.77 14.51 -6.97
CA SER A 401 22.64 15.12 -5.97
C SER A 401 22.02 15.13 -4.58
N ASP A 402 20.72 15.42 -4.47
CA ASP A 402 20.07 15.38 -3.15
C ASP A 402 19.95 13.94 -2.63
N LEU A 403 19.64 12.98 -3.52
CA LEU A 403 19.56 11.56 -3.16
C LEU A 403 20.91 11.05 -2.64
N ASP A 404 22.01 11.40 -3.31
CA ASP A 404 23.37 11.06 -2.89
C ASP A 404 23.70 11.65 -1.51
N VAL A 405 23.31 12.90 -1.27
CA VAL A 405 23.48 13.58 0.03
C VAL A 405 22.62 12.96 1.13
N ALA A 406 21.45 12.43 0.78
CA ALA A 406 20.55 11.75 1.71
C ALA A 406 21.00 10.34 2.08
N ARG A 407 21.84 9.69 1.28
CA ARG A 407 22.35 8.36 1.60
C ARG A 407 23.13 8.39 2.90
N ASN A 408 22.76 7.48 3.78
CA ASN A 408 23.39 7.29 5.07
C ASN A 408 23.25 5.82 5.42
N TYR A 409 23.96 4.97 4.67
CA TYR A 409 23.94 3.50 4.81
C TYR A 409 24.32 3.08 6.23
N ALA A 410 23.38 3.12 7.19
CA ALA A 410 23.49 2.76 8.62
C ALA A 410 24.89 2.90 9.27
N GLY A 411 25.69 3.91 8.88
CA GLY A 411 27.11 4.05 9.26
C GLY A 411 28.00 2.84 8.96
N GLY A 412 27.66 2.00 7.99
CA GLY A 412 28.38 0.78 7.62
C GLY A 412 28.23 -0.38 8.62
N ARG A 413 27.39 -0.24 9.65
CA ARG A 413 27.31 -1.21 10.75
C ARG A 413 26.63 -2.49 10.28
N GLY A 414 27.27 -3.61 10.58
CA GLY A 414 26.72 -4.92 10.30
C GLY A 414 26.85 -5.37 8.84
N PHE A 415 27.47 -4.61 7.92
CA PHE A 415 27.74 -5.12 6.57
C PHE A 415 28.87 -6.16 6.55
N THR A 416 28.81 -7.09 5.60
CA THR A 416 29.94 -7.97 5.26
C THR A 416 31.12 -7.16 4.71
N LYS A 417 32.31 -7.74 4.68
CA LYS A 417 33.50 -7.11 4.08
C LYS A 417 33.27 -6.80 2.61
N TYR A 418 32.69 -7.75 1.88
CA TYR A 418 32.35 -7.57 0.48
C TYR A 418 31.38 -6.40 0.28
N SER A 419 30.33 -6.28 1.10
CA SER A 419 29.39 -5.16 1.02
C SER A 419 30.04 -3.80 1.37
N LEU A 420 31.00 -3.76 2.29
CA LEU A 420 31.78 -2.55 2.56
C LEU A 420 32.70 -2.17 1.39
N LYS A 421 33.28 -3.16 0.70
CA LYS A 421 34.06 -2.94 -0.53
C LYS A 421 33.17 -2.36 -1.63
N MET A 422 32.01 -2.98 -1.89
CA MET A 422 31.02 -2.48 -2.86
C MET A 422 30.60 -1.03 -2.57
N LEU A 423 30.33 -0.72 -1.30
CA LEU A 423 29.96 0.63 -0.87
C LEU A 423 31.05 1.68 -1.17
N THR A 424 32.32 1.27 -1.11
CA THR A 424 33.47 2.15 -1.36
C THR A 424 33.68 2.38 -2.85
N GLU A 425 33.48 1.35 -3.68
CA GLU A 425 33.72 1.41 -5.13
C GLU A 425 32.54 2.01 -5.90
N SER A 426 31.31 1.66 -5.54
CA SER A 426 30.08 2.11 -6.18
C SER A 426 28.95 2.18 -5.14
N PRO A 427 28.79 3.31 -4.42
CA PRO A 427 27.81 3.41 -3.33
C PRO A 427 26.39 3.01 -3.75
N ASP A 428 26.06 3.33 -4.99
CA ASP A 428 24.79 3.09 -5.68
C ASP A 428 24.35 1.63 -5.74
N ILE A 429 25.31 0.70 -5.79
CA ILE A 429 25.06 -0.71 -6.07
C ILE A 429 24.27 -1.38 -4.94
N LEU A 430 24.37 -0.86 -3.70
CA LEU A 430 23.59 -1.39 -2.58
C LEU A 430 22.08 -1.18 -2.75
N ASN A 431 21.64 -0.25 -3.59
CA ASN A 431 20.22 -0.08 -3.89
C ASN A 431 19.64 -1.23 -4.73
N ASP A 432 20.49 -2.11 -5.28
CA ASP A 432 20.06 -3.36 -5.92
C ASP A 432 19.83 -4.49 -4.89
N PHE A 433 20.25 -4.28 -3.63
CA PHE A 433 20.17 -5.27 -2.54
C PHE A 433 19.36 -4.80 -1.32
N ILE A 434 19.31 -3.50 -1.08
CA ILE A 434 18.61 -2.87 0.04
C ILE A 434 17.43 -2.11 -0.53
N THR A 435 16.26 -2.39 0.03
CA THR A 435 15.01 -1.74 -0.38
C THR A 435 14.34 -1.02 0.78
N ASP A 436 14.79 -1.26 2.02
CA ASP A 436 14.29 -0.59 3.20
C ASP A 436 14.84 0.86 3.32
N PRO A 437 13.96 1.89 3.37
CA PRO A 437 14.41 3.29 3.36
C PRO A 437 15.30 3.67 4.54
N TRP A 438 15.08 3.04 5.71
CA TRP A 438 15.86 3.35 6.92
C TRP A 438 17.28 2.80 6.92
N LEU A 439 17.55 1.82 6.05
CA LEU A 439 18.90 1.31 5.81
C LEU A 439 19.62 2.13 4.73
N LEU A 440 18.89 2.80 3.84
CA LEU A 440 19.42 3.57 2.72
C LEU A 440 19.73 5.03 3.09
N PHE A 441 18.85 5.67 3.85
CA PHE A 441 18.82 7.13 3.92
C PHE A 441 18.79 7.70 5.33
N ASP A 442 19.34 8.91 5.46
CA ASP A 442 19.00 9.82 6.54
C ASP A 442 17.56 10.30 6.35
N PHE A 443 16.71 10.06 7.35
CA PHE A 443 15.29 10.37 7.25
C PHE A 443 14.98 11.84 7.01
N LEU A 444 15.71 12.76 7.67
CA LEU A 444 15.42 14.20 7.57
C LEU A 444 15.77 14.75 6.19
N LYS A 445 16.82 14.22 5.57
CA LYS A 445 17.16 14.54 4.18
C LYS A 445 16.21 13.87 3.20
N PHE A 446 15.93 12.58 3.39
CA PHE A 446 15.06 11.82 2.50
C PHE A 446 13.61 12.32 2.49
N LYS A 447 13.03 12.62 3.66
CA LYS A 447 11.65 13.15 3.74
C LYS A 447 11.49 14.45 2.93
N ARG A 448 12.54 15.27 2.85
CA ARG A 448 12.53 16.52 2.10
C ARG A 448 12.50 16.26 0.61
N ILE A 449 13.34 15.35 0.12
CA ILE A 449 13.33 14.90 -1.28
C ILE A 449 11.96 14.31 -1.62
N PHE A 450 11.44 13.48 -0.73
CA PHE A 450 10.18 12.79 -0.92
C PHE A 450 9.02 13.78 -1.13
N ILE A 451 8.89 14.79 -0.26
CA ILE A 451 7.78 15.75 -0.34
C ILE A 451 7.99 16.83 -1.39
N GLU A 452 9.21 17.36 -1.55
CA GLU A 452 9.47 18.49 -2.46
C GLU A 452 9.63 18.05 -3.92
N GLN A 453 9.96 16.78 -4.19
CA GLN A 453 10.36 16.29 -5.52
C GLN A 453 9.60 15.05 -5.97
N PHE A 454 9.60 13.97 -5.17
CA PHE A 454 8.92 12.72 -5.54
C PHE A 454 7.41 12.92 -5.64
N VAL A 455 6.75 13.45 -4.60
CA VAL A 455 5.28 13.64 -4.63
C VAL A 455 4.83 14.50 -5.82
N PRO A 456 5.38 15.70 -6.07
CA PRO A 456 5.02 16.52 -7.22
C PRO A 456 5.14 15.82 -8.59
N THR A 457 6.11 14.92 -8.74
CA THR A 457 6.39 14.25 -10.01
C THR A 457 5.61 12.94 -10.16
N ALA A 458 5.39 12.19 -9.09
CA ALA A 458 4.56 10.98 -9.09
C ALA A 458 3.09 11.29 -9.49
N ILE A 459 2.59 12.47 -9.11
CA ILE A 459 1.25 12.95 -9.49
C ILE A 459 1.06 13.06 -11.01
N ILE A 460 2.14 13.23 -11.79
CA ILE A 460 2.04 13.33 -13.26
C ILE A 460 1.44 12.05 -13.85
N GLY A 461 1.88 10.87 -13.40
CA GLY A 461 1.36 9.60 -13.88
C GLY A 461 -0.14 9.45 -13.61
N PHE A 462 -0.61 9.94 -12.46
CA PHE A 462 -2.04 10.00 -12.16
C PHE A 462 -2.78 11.01 -13.06
N TRP A 463 -2.20 12.21 -13.25
CA TRP A 463 -2.78 13.27 -14.06
C TRP A 463 -3.01 12.84 -15.51
N GLU A 464 -2.03 12.19 -16.14
CA GLU A 464 -2.10 11.75 -17.53
C GLU A 464 -3.24 10.75 -17.75
N ASN A 465 -3.44 9.82 -16.80
CA ASN A 465 -4.53 8.86 -16.85
C ASN A 465 -5.91 9.50 -16.60
N TRP A 466 -5.96 10.53 -15.75
CA TRP A 466 -7.23 11.10 -15.33
C TRP A 466 -7.75 12.23 -16.22
N VAL A 467 -6.87 13.07 -16.78
CA VAL A 467 -7.25 14.31 -17.48
C VAL A 467 -8.17 14.11 -18.69
N ASP A 468 -8.15 12.92 -19.28
CA ASP A 468 -9.03 12.56 -20.40
C ASP A 468 -10.26 11.73 -19.98
N ASP A 469 -10.28 11.17 -18.77
CA ASP A 469 -11.41 10.38 -18.26
C ASP A 469 -12.67 11.24 -18.09
N LYS A 470 -13.77 10.83 -18.73
CA LYS A 470 -15.06 11.55 -18.73
C LYS A 470 -15.95 11.20 -17.53
N ASP A 471 -15.65 10.15 -16.78
CA ASP A 471 -16.46 9.69 -15.64
C ASP A 471 -16.02 10.39 -14.34
N GLU A 472 -16.61 11.56 -14.04
CA GLU A 472 -16.06 12.49 -13.02
C GLU A 472 -16.23 12.11 -11.53
N ILE A 473 -17.04 11.12 -11.10
CA ILE A 473 -17.58 11.16 -9.72
C ILE A 473 -17.47 9.89 -8.84
N SER A 474 -17.12 8.69 -9.34
CA SER A 474 -17.16 7.49 -8.45
C SER A 474 -16.05 6.44 -8.57
N LYS A 475 -14.93 6.73 -9.26
CA LYS A 475 -13.81 5.77 -9.40
C LYS A 475 -12.44 6.31 -8.98
N LEU A 476 -12.40 7.48 -8.35
CA LEU A 476 -11.18 8.21 -8.05
C LEU A 476 -10.47 7.65 -6.82
N ARG A 477 -9.74 6.56 -7.07
CA ARG A 477 -8.71 6.01 -6.19
C ARG A 477 -7.37 6.42 -6.78
N TRP A 478 -6.46 6.83 -5.91
CA TRP A 478 -5.09 7.16 -6.27
C TRP A 478 -4.14 6.47 -5.29
N SER A 479 -2.92 6.24 -5.74
CA SER A 479 -1.94 5.40 -5.06
C SER A 479 -0.75 6.18 -4.50
N VAL A 480 -0.66 7.48 -4.79
CA VAL A 480 0.49 8.32 -4.39
C VAL A 480 0.66 8.33 -2.86
N PRO A 481 1.79 7.86 -2.32
CA PRO A 481 2.08 7.93 -0.89
C PRO A 481 2.60 9.31 -0.48
N PHE A 482 2.16 9.79 0.68
CA PHE A 482 2.61 11.07 1.26
C PHE A 482 3.54 10.92 2.46
N ASN A 483 3.64 9.71 3.00
CA ASN A 483 4.35 9.44 4.24
C ASN A 483 5.58 8.53 3.99
N PRO A 484 6.80 9.10 3.94
CA PRO A 484 8.03 8.35 3.68
C PRO A 484 8.40 7.40 4.83
N ALA A 485 7.88 7.62 6.04
CA ALA A 485 8.11 6.76 7.19
C ALA A 485 7.40 5.40 7.08
N LEU A 486 6.39 5.31 6.23
CA LEU A 486 5.52 4.13 6.09
C LEU A 486 5.69 3.45 4.73
N LEU A 487 6.79 3.75 4.04
CA LEU A 487 7.20 3.03 2.85
C LEU A 487 7.64 1.62 3.22
N GLY A 488 7.05 0.63 2.56
CA GLY A 488 7.49 -0.76 2.63
C GLY A 488 8.76 -0.99 1.82
N TYR A 489 9.02 -0.16 0.80
CA TYR A 489 10.32 -0.11 0.13
C TYR A 489 10.54 1.20 -0.65
N VAL A 490 11.81 1.44 -0.98
CA VAL A 490 12.30 2.37 -2.01
C VAL A 490 13.33 1.64 -2.87
N SER A 491 13.25 1.75 -4.19
CA SER A 491 14.31 1.27 -5.09
C SER A 491 14.48 2.21 -6.28
N ARG A 492 15.48 1.94 -7.11
CA ARG A 492 15.61 2.56 -8.43
C ARG A 492 14.56 1.98 -9.38
N PHE A 493 14.15 2.76 -10.38
CA PHE A 493 13.28 2.27 -11.46
C PHE A 493 13.87 1.08 -12.22
N GLN A 494 15.20 1.03 -12.32
CA GLN A 494 15.91 -0.06 -12.98
C GLN A 494 16.01 -1.33 -12.13
N TYR A 495 15.66 -1.30 -10.84
CA TYR A 495 15.80 -2.45 -9.92
C TYR A 495 15.21 -3.73 -10.51
N ARG A 496 14.02 -3.66 -11.12
CA ARG A 496 13.34 -4.81 -11.73
C ARG A 496 14.07 -5.44 -12.92
N PHE A 497 15.04 -4.73 -13.48
CA PHE A 497 15.86 -5.16 -14.63
C PHE A 497 17.31 -5.43 -14.25
N SER A 498 17.84 -4.72 -13.25
CA SER A 498 19.25 -4.78 -12.84
C SER A 498 19.51 -5.65 -11.63
N SER A 499 18.58 -5.70 -10.68
CA SER A 499 18.82 -6.40 -9.42
C SER A 499 18.81 -7.92 -9.65
N PRO A 500 19.83 -8.65 -9.17
CA PRO A 500 19.81 -10.12 -9.17
C PRO A 500 18.70 -10.71 -8.30
N LEU A 501 18.02 -9.87 -7.52
CA LEU A 501 17.00 -10.25 -6.55
C LEU A 501 15.58 -9.90 -7.00
N ALA A 502 15.43 -9.19 -8.12
CA ALA A 502 14.15 -8.65 -8.57
C ALA A 502 13.08 -9.73 -8.81
N ALA A 503 13.49 -10.92 -9.22
CA ALA A 503 12.60 -12.05 -9.50
C ALA A 503 12.48 -13.04 -8.33
N GLU A 504 13.17 -12.79 -7.21
CA GLU A 504 13.26 -13.74 -6.11
C GLU A 504 12.06 -13.61 -5.16
N ARG A 505 11.42 -14.74 -4.87
CA ARG A 505 10.28 -14.80 -3.94
C ARG A 505 10.69 -14.71 -2.47
N ASP A 506 11.83 -15.32 -2.15
CA ASP A 506 12.38 -15.38 -0.80
C ASP A 506 13.90 -15.23 -0.84
N VAL A 507 14.35 -13.98 -0.74
CA VAL A 507 15.78 -13.65 -0.69
C VAL A 507 16.43 -14.10 0.63
N SER A 508 15.66 -14.45 1.66
CA SER A 508 16.20 -14.85 2.96
C SER A 508 16.87 -16.22 2.91
N ARG A 509 16.42 -17.11 2.03
CA ARG A 509 16.99 -18.45 1.78
C ARG A 509 17.98 -18.51 0.62
N LEU A 510 18.43 -17.36 0.12
CA LEU A 510 19.37 -17.27 -0.98
C LEU A 510 20.79 -16.93 -0.50
N VAL A 511 21.79 -17.63 -1.03
CA VAL A 511 23.20 -17.20 -1.00
C VAL A 511 23.57 -16.75 -2.41
N LEU A 512 23.90 -15.47 -2.57
CA LEU A 512 24.26 -14.88 -3.84
C LEU A 512 25.77 -14.61 -3.85
N ILE A 513 26.46 -15.19 -4.81
CA ILE A 513 27.89 -14.99 -5.00
C ILE A 513 28.11 -14.28 -6.34
N ASN A 514 28.66 -13.07 -6.27
CA ASN A 514 29.01 -12.29 -7.45
C ASN A 514 30.35 -12.74 -8.03
N ASN A 515 30.55 -12.51 -9.32
CA ASN A 515 31.75 -12.94 -10.06
C ASN A 515 33.05 -12.29 -9.56
N ASP A 516 32.98 -11.15 -8.87
CA ASP A 516 34.08 -10.37 -8.32
C ASP A 516 34.39 -10.67 -6.84
N MET A 517 33.64 -11.56 -6.20
CA MET A 517 33.93 -12.04 -4.84
C MET A 517 35.14 -12.98 -4.84
N ASP A 518 36.02 -12.81 -3.86
CA ASP A 518 37.15 -13.71 -3.63
C ASP A 518 36.79 -14.85 -2.66
N LYS A 519 37.76 -15.72 -2.37
CA LYS A 519 37.55 -16.89 -1.47
C LYS A 519 37.23 -16.46 -0.03
N ASP A 520 37.76 -15.34 0.44
CA ASP A 520 37.53 -14.85 1.80
C ASP A 520 36.14 -14.23 1.92
N ASP A 521 35.70 -13.47 0.92
CA ASP A 521 34.33 -12.95 0.81
C ASP A 521 33.31 -14.09 0.81
N ILE A 522 33.54 -15.12 0.00
CA ILE A 522 32.67 -16.31 -0.06
C ILE A 522 32.69 -17.07 1.27
N SER A 523 33.88 -17.24 1.87
CA SER A 523 34.00 -17.90 3.18
C SER A 523 33.18 -17.18 4.25
N GLU A 524 33.20 -15.86 4.25
CA GLU A 524 32.41 -15.04 5.18
C GLU A 524 30.90 -15.22 4.94
N SER A 525 30.45 -15.13 3.69
CA SER A 525 29.03 -15.30 3.34
C SER A 525 28.44 -16.65 3.76
N PHE A 526 29.18 -17.74 3.56
CA PHE A 526 28.74 -19.08 3.95
C PHE A 526 28.81 -19.31 5.46
N LEU A 527 29.83 -18.77 6.13
CA LEU A 527 29.92 -18.80 7.59
C LEU A 527 28.72 -18.11 8.25
N PHE A 528 28.28 -16.98 7.70
CA PHE A 528 27.13 -16.22 8.21
C PHE A 528 25.77 -16.89 7.98
N CYS A 529 25.70 -17.99 7.24
CA CYS A 529 24.51 -18.82 7.14
C CYS A 529 24.34 -19.77 8.34
N MET A 530 25.41 -20.06 9.07
CA MET A 530 25.43 -21.07 10.14
C MET A 530 24.46 -20.81 11.31
N PRO A 531 24.26 -19.58 11.81
CA PRO A 531 23.28 -19.34 12.87
C PRO A 531 21.87 -19.83 12.51
N HIS A 532 21.44 -19.63 11.26
CA HIS A 532 20.15 -20.10 10.76
C HIS A 532 20.06 -21.63 10.78
N ILE A 533 21.06 -22.32 10.21
CA ILE A 533 21.11 -23.79 10.16
C ILE A 533 21.15 -24.39 11.57
N MET A 534 22.01 -23.86 12.45
CA MET A 534 22.13 -24.33 13.82
C MET A 534 20.89 -24.07 14.67
N GLY A 535 20.13 -23.03 14.34
CA GLY A 535 18.84 -22.70 14.94
C GLY A 535 17.67 -23.58 14.46
N GLY A 536 17.92 -24.59 13.61
CA GLY A 536 16.88 -25.44 13.02
C GLY A 536 16.21 -24.83 11.78
N GLY A 537 16.80 -23.78 11.21
CA GLY A 537 16.38 -23.21 9.95
C GLY A 537 16.61 -24.16 8.76
N GLY A 538 15.89 -23.91 7.67
CA GLY A 538 16.04 -24.68 6.43
C GLY A 538 17.34 -24.36 5.70
N PRO A 539 17.75 -25.21 4.76
CA PRO A 539 18.94 -24.96 3.96
C PRO A 539 18.72 -23.82 2.95
N PHE A 540 19.83 -23.34 2.38
CA PHE A 540 19.86 -22.24 1.41
C PHE A 540 19.99 -22.74 -0.04
N LEU A 541 19.63 -21.89 -1.00
CA LEU A 541 19.96 -22.07 -2.42
C LEU A 541 21.10 -21.13 -2.82
N LEU A 542 22.00 -21.58 -3.68
CA LEU A 542 23.08 -20.76 -4.23
C LEU A 542 22.71 -20.16 -5.58
N LYS A 543 23.01 -18.87 -5.78
CA LYS A 543 23.07 -18.22 -7.10
C LYS A 543 24.47 -17.68 -7.38
N LEU A 544 25.00 -18.03 -8.54
CA LEU A 544 26.19 -17.40 -9.09
C LEU A 544 25.77 -16.29 -10.05
N HIS A 545 26.15 -15.05 -9.75
CA HIS A 545 25.75 -13.86 -10.50
C HIS A 545 26.93 -13.19 -11.20
N GLY A 546 26.65 -12.37 -12.23
CA GLY A 546 27.65 -11.69 -13.04
C GLY A 546 28.13 -12.46 -14.27
N TYR A 547 27.42 -13.52 -14.68
CA TYR A 547 27.76 -14.38 -15.82
C TYR A 547 26.81 -14.25 -17.02
N GLY A 548 25.83 -13.34 -16.98
CA GLY A 548 24.75 -13.25 -17.98
C GLY A 548 25.18 -12.90 -19.41
N HIS A 549 26.43 -12.49 -19.63
CA HIS A 549 27.00 -12.24 -20.96
C HIS A 549 27.67 -13.47 -21.57
N ASP A 550 27.88 -14.53 -20.80
CA ASP A 550 28.46 -15.78 -21.27
C ASP A 550 27.32 -16.76 -21.61
N ALA A 551 27.30 -17.25 -22.85
CA ALA A 551 26.26 -18.15 -23.33
C ALA A 551 26.46 -19.60 -22.86
N ARG A 552 27.62 -19.94 -22.29
CA ARG A 552 27.89 -21.26 -21.75
C ARG A 552 27.09 -21.51 -20.47
N PRO A 553 26.74 -22.76 -20.16
CA PRO A 553 26.20 -23.08 -18.85
C PRO A 553 27.23 -22.79 -17.75
N ILE A 554 26.75 -22.50 -16.54
CA ILE A 554 27.57 -22.09 -15.38
C ILE A 554 28.74 -23.04 -15.12
N TRP A 555 28.57 -24.34 -15.32
CA TRP A 555 29.62 -25.35 -15.08
C TRP A 555 30.71 -25.42 -16.15
N GLU A 556 30.58 -24.69 -17.26
CA GLU A 556 31.59 -24.56 -18.31
C GLU A 556 32.33 -23.21 -18.25
N ILE A 557 31.88 -22.29 -17.40
CA ILE A 557 32.50 -20.98 -17.22
C ILE A 557 33.63 -21.11 -16.18
N PRO A 558 34.91 -20.96 -16.55
CA PRO A 558 36.04 -21.24 -15.65
C PRO A 558 35.97 -20.46 -14.34
N ASP A 559 35.56 -19.20 -14.40
CA ASP A 559 35.39 -18.37 -13.21
C ASP A 559 34.31 -18.93 -12.28
N ALA A 560 33.14 -19.29 -12.81
CA ALA A 560 32.05 -19.84 -12.00
C ALA A 560 32.43 -21.20 -11.38
N VAL A 561 33.10 -22.07 -12.15
CA VAL A 561 33.67 -23.33 -11.65
C VAL A 561 34.63 -23.07 -10.50
N GLN A 562 35.51 -22.07 -10.63
CA GLN A 562 36.45 -21.72 -9.58
C GLN A 562 35.74 -21.29 -8.28
N ARG A 563 34.60 -20.58 -8.36
CA ARG A 563 33.82 -20.20 -7.18
C ARG A 563 33.14 -21.44 -6.56
N ALA A 564 32.62 -22.37 -7.37
CA ALA A 564 32.10 -23.64 -6.86
C ALA A 564 33.18 -24.47 -6.14
N VAL A 565 34.40 -24.52 -6.69
CA VAL A 565 35.56 -25.14 -6.02
C VAL A 565 35.85 -24.47 -4.68
N TRP A 566 35.86 -23.14 -4.63
CA TRP A 566 36.05 -22.42 -3.37
C TRP A 566 34.96 -22.72 -2.34
N ILE A 567 33.70 -22.74 -2.77
CA ILE A 567 32.55 -23.08 -1.91
C ILE A 567 32.70 -24.50 -1.35
N PHE A 568 33.05 -25.48 -2.20
CA PHE A 568 33.32 -26.84 -1.74
C PHE A 568 34.49 -26.89 -0.75
N ASP A 569 35.60 -26.23 -1.09
CA ASP A 569 36.80 -26.20 -0.26
C ASP A 569 36.54 -25.64 1.14
N ILE A 570 35.74 -24.58 1.27
CA ILE A 570 35.44 -24.00 2.59
C ILE A 570 34.43 -24.86 3.38
N GLY A 571 33.81 -25.85 2.74
CA GLY A 571 32.73 -26.67 3.30
C GLY A 571 31.33 -26.08 3.08
N GLY A 572 31.19 -25.05 2.24
CA GLY A 572 29.95 -24.30 2.04
C GLY A 572 28.77 -25.12 1.55
N ILE A 573 28.99 -26.29 0.94
CA ILE A 573 27.90 -27.22 0.58
C ILE A 573 27.07 -27.69 1.80
N SER A 574 27.58 -27.52 3.02
CA SER A 574 26.92 -27.91 4.28
C SER A 574 25.66 -27.11 4.62
N VAL A 575 25.52 -25.90 4.07
CA VAL A 575 24.38 -25.02 4.35
C VAL A 575 23.38 -24.99 3.20
N LEU A 576 23.67 -25.69 2.09
CA LEU A 576 22.86 -25.68 0.89
C LEU A 576 21.85 -26.82 0.86
N GLU A 577 20.74 -26.62 0.16
CA GLU A 577 19.73 -27.63 -0.10
C GLU A 577 20.37 -28.79 -0.86
N VAL A 578 20.09 -30.04 -0.49
CA VAL A 578 20.86 -31.19 -1.01
C VAL A 578 20.71 -31.33 -2.53
N SER A 579 19.49 -31.17 -3.04
CA SER A 579 19.26 -31.06 -4.48
C SER A 579 18.01 -30.24 -4.75
N SER A 580 18.19 -29.13 -5.46
CA SER A 580 17.09 -28.32 -5.96
C SER A 580 16.37 -28.96 -7.16
N SER A 581 17.04 -29.87 -7.88
CA SER A 581 16.55 -30.51 -9.11
C SER A 581 15.85 -31.86 -8.89
N LEU A 582 16.18 -32.61 -7.83
CA LEU A 582 15.63 -33.96 -7.55
C LEU A 582 14.30 -33.97 -6.76
N ASN A 583 13.88 -32.86 -6.15
CA ASN A 583 12.62 -32.75 -5.39
C ASN A 583 11.41 -32.32 -6.26
N SER A 584 11.56 -32.21 -7.58
CA SER A 584 10.55 -31.64 -8.50
C SER A 584 9.34 -32.55 -8.83
N ALA A 585 9.16 -33.67 -8.10
CA ALA A 585 8.08 -34.63 -8.34
C ALA A 585 7.03 -34.67 -7.22
N SER A 586 6.90 -33.63 -6.39
CA SER A 586 5.75 -33.46 -5.50
C SER A 586 4.85 -32.33 -5.99
N THR A 587 3.58 -32.66 -6.11
CA THR A 587 2.45 -31.88 -6.62
C THR A 587 2.21 -30.54 -5.91
N ASP A 588 1.73 -29.59 -6.71
CA ASP A 588 1.09 -28.30 -6.40
C ASP A 588 1.96 -27.03 -6.18
N ASP A 589 1.71 -26.05 -7.05
CA ASP A 589 1.88 -24.58 -6.88
C ASP A 589 3.27 -23.93 -6.71
N GLU A 590 4.37 -24.67 -6.65
CA GLU A 590 5.72 -24.07 -6.58
C GLU A 590 6.29 -23.72 -7.97
N ILE A 591 6.31 -22.43 -8.32
CA ILE A 591 7.22 -21.91 -9.35
C ILE A 591 8.64 -22.24 -8.90
N HIS A 592 9.37 -22.98 -9.74
CA HIS A 592 10.73 -23.47 -9.51
C HIS A 592 11.65 -22.40 -8.92
N ALA A 593 12.38 -22.74 -7.86
CA ALA A 593 13.50 -21.92 -7.42
C ALA A 593 14.71 -22.24 -8.31
N ASP A 594 14.95 -21.42 -9.33
CA ASP A 594 16.18 -21.45 -10.14
C ASP A 594 17.38 -21.23 -9.19
N GLY A 595 18.13 -22.27 -8.80
CA GLY A 595 19.24 -22.14 -7.87
C GLY A 595 20.01 -23.46 -7.72
N LEU A 596 21.29 -23.39 -7.35
CA LEU A 596 22.17 -24.54 -7.17
C LEU A 596 22.06 -25.08 -5.73
N GLY A 597 21.86 -26.37 -5.58
CA GLY A 597 21.98 -27.09 -4.32
C GLY A 597 23.40 -27.58 -4.04
N ALA A 598 23.60 -28.22 -2.91
CA ALA A 598 24.85 -28.81 -2.46
C ALA A 598 25.40 -29.83 -3.48
N PHE A 599 24.53 -30.68 -4.03
CA PHE A 599 24.94 -31.70 -4.99
C PHE A 599 25.41 -31.07 -6.31
N GLU A 600 24.65 -30.11 -6.85
CA GLU A 600 25.03 -29.40 -8.08
C GLU A 600 26.37 -28.65 -7.89
N VAL A 601 26.55 -27.93 -6.78
CA VAL A 601 27.83 -27.25 -6.49
C VAL A 601 28.99 -28.23 -6.38
N TRP A 602 28.78 -29.37 -5.73
CA TRP A 602 29.80 -30.42 -5.60
C TRP A 602 30.17 -31.02 -6.97
N LEU A 603 29.19 -31.29 -7.84
CA LEU A 603 29.44 -31.78 -9.19
C LEU A 603 30.27 -30.79 -10.01
N ILE A 604 29.94 -29.51 -9.95
CA ILE A 604 30.68 -28.44 -10.63
C ILE A 604 32.12 -28.39 -10.09
N ALA A 605 32.30 -28.40 -8.77
CA ALA A 605 33.61 -28.34 -8.13
C ALA A 605 34.51 -29.54 -8.46
N LYS A 606 33.91 -30.72 -8.71
CA LYS A 606 34.63 -31.95 -9.06
C LYS A 606 34.78 -32.16 -10.57
N GLY A 607 34.15 -31.32 -11.40
CA GLY A 607 34.13 -31.50 -12.86
C GLY A 607 33.28 -32.70 -13.31
N LEU A 608 32.26 -33.09 -12.53
CA LEU A 608 31.44 -34.30 -12.75
C LEU A 608 30.09 -34.00 -13.41
N MET A 609 29.81 -32.75 -13.80
CA MET A 609 28.52 -32.37 -14.40
C MET A 609 28.20 -33.15 -15.68
N GLU A 610 29.19 -33.34 -16.57
CA GLU A 610 29.01 -34.13 -17.79
C GLU A 610 28.68 -35.60 -17.52
N GLU A 611 29.18 -36.15 -16.40
CA GLU A 611 28.93 -37.54 -16.02
C GLU A 611 27.53 -37.76 -15.45
N VAL A 612 26.84 -36.70 -15.03
CA VAL A 612 25.52 -36.76 -14.38
C VAL A 612 24.41 -36.24 -15.29
N ASN A 613 24.70 -35.28 -16.16
CA ASN A 613 23.69 -34.64 -16.99
C ASN A 613 22.92 -35.66 -17.86
N GLY A 614 21.60 -35.66 -17.74
CA GLY A 614 20.70 -36.57 -18.47
C GLY A 614 20.63 -38.01 -17.96
N LYS A 615 21.28 -38.34 -16.83
CA LYS A 615 21.25 -39.70 -16.22
C LYS A 615 20.29 -39.77 -15.03
N SER A 616 19.73 -40.96 -14.79
CA SER A 616 18.87 -41.23 -13.62
C SER A 616 19.67 -41.38 -12.32
N LEU A 617 19.00 -41.20 -11.17
CA LEU A 617 19.62 -41.37 -9.84
C LEU A 617 20.26 -42.76 -9.66
N GLY A 618 19.66 -43.80 -10.27
CA GLY A 618 20.21 -45.16 -10.24
C GLY A 618 21.55 -45.28 -10.99
N GLU A 619 21.68 -44.59 -12.12
CA GLU A 619 22.90 -44.58 -12.94
C GLU A 619 24.04 -43.80 -12.30
N ILE A 620 23.73 -42.78 -11.50
CA ILE A 620 24.72 -41.95 -10.80
C ILE A 620 24.92 -42.34 -9.33
N ARG A 621 24.34 -43.47 -8.88
CA ARG A 621 24.35 -43.87 -7.47
C ARG A 621 25.75 -43.85 -6.83
N PRO A 622 26.84 -44.35 -7.48
CA PRO A 622 28.18 -44.27 -6.89
C PRO A 622 28.68 -42.83 -6.70
N ILE A 623 28.34 -41.94 -7.63
CA ILE A 623 28.68 -40.51 -7.57
C ILE A 623 27.90 -39.86 -6.40
N TYR A 624 26.61 -40.18 -6.28
CA TYR A 624 25.75 -39.66 -5.21
C TYR A 624 26.18 -40.15 -3.82
N GLU A 625 26.56 -41.43 -3.68
CA GLU A 625 27.14 -41.96 -2.43
C GLU A 625 28.47 -41.30 -2.09
N SER A 626 29.27 -40.92 -3.10
CA SER A 626 30.50 -40.14 -2.89
C SER A 626 30.21 -38.73 -2.38
N PHE A 627 29.20 -38.06 -2.94
CA PHE A 627 28.74 -36.77 -2.47
C PHE A 627 28.38 -36.79 -0.98
N TRP A 628 27.62 -37.78 -0.50
CA TRP A 628 27.24 -37.87 0.92
C TRP A 628 28.45 -38.00 1.87
N ARG A 629 29.52 -38.68 1.44
CA ARG A 629 30.77 -38.75 2.23
C ARG A 629 31.44 -37.39 2.32
N ASP A 630 31.56 -36.69 1.19
CA ASP A 630 32.15 -35.35 1.13
C ASP A 630 31.30 -34.29 1.86
N LEU A 631 29.97 -34.43 1.84
CA LEU A 631 29.06 -33.59 2.60
C LEU A 631 29.26 -33.77 4.11
N SER A 632 29.43 -35.01 4.59
CA SER A 632 29.73 -35.28 6.00
C SER A 632 31.03 -34.62 6.46
N VAL A 633 32.05 -34.61 5.60
CA VAL A 633 33.32 -33.93 5.86
C VAL A 633 33.13 -32.41 5.87
N SER A 634 32.38 -31.88 4.91
CA SER A 634 32.04 -30.46 4.81
C SER A 634 31.30 -29.96 6.05
N ASN A 635 30.31 -30.73 6.54
CA ASN A 635 29.52 -30.38 7.72
C ASN A 635 30.42 -30.17 8.95
N LYS A 636 31.33 -31.12 9.20
CA LYS A 636 32.30 -31.03 10.30
C LYS A 636 33.23 -29.81 10.15
N LYS A 637 33.60 -29.48 8.91
CA LYS A 637 34.48 -28.34 8.60
C LYS A 637 33.78 -27.02 8.89
N MET A 638 32.55 -26.83 8.39
CA MET A 638 31.78 -25.61 8.62
C MET A 638 31.41 -25.43 10.09
N GLU A 639 31.03 -26.51 10.79
CA GLU A 639 30.73 -26.45 12.22
C GLU A 639 31.96 -26.02 13.05
N LYS A 640 33.14 -26.54 12.69
CA LYS A 640 34.40 -26.12 13.32
C LYS A 640 34.68 -24.64 13.09
N TYR A 641 34.58 -24.17 11.85
CA TYR A 641 34.80 -22.75 11.52
C TYR A 641 33.81 -21.83 12.23
N TYR A 642 32.55 -22.23 12.33
CA TYR A 642 31.53 -21.49 13.07
C TYR A 642 31.86 -21.37 14.56
N LYS A 643 32.24 -22.48 15.21
CA LYS A 643 32.65 -22.47 16.62
C LYS A 643 33.87 -21.58 16.87
N GLU A 644 34.86 -21.63 15.97
CA GLU A 644 36.04 -20.77 16.05
C GLU A 644 35.69 -19.28 15.87
N ALA A 645 34.77 -18.96 14.96
CA ALA A 645 34.33 -17.59 14.72
C ALA A 645 33.57 -17.01 15.92
N LEU A 646 32.64 -17.77 16.50
CA LEU A 646 31.93 -17.39 17.73
C LEU A 646 32.89 -17.13 18.90
N GLY A 647 33.90 -18.00 19.06
CA GLY A 647 34.92 -17.82 20.11
C GLY A 647 35.74 -16.54 19.97
N ARG A 648 35.96 -16.06 18.73
CA ARG A 648 36.66 -14.79 18.48
C ARG A 648 35.77 -13.56 18.73
N GLU A 649 34.47 -13.67 18.51
CA GLU A 649 33.53 -12.57 18.77
C GLU A 649 33.24 -12.40 20.26
N MET A 650 33.07 -13.49 21.01
CA MET A 650 32.85 -13.43 22.46
C MET A 650 34.07 -12.96 23.28
N GLY A 651 35.26 -13.00 22.68
CA GLY A 651 36.51 -12.52 23.30
C GLY A 651 36.84 -11.05 23.01
N ARG A 652 36.03 -10.37 22.19
CA ARG A 652 36.10 -8.92 21.93
C ARG A 652 35.00 -8.21 22.69
#